data_AF-A0A0P6E5N1-F1
#
_entry.id   AF-A0A0P6E5N1-F1
#
_cell.length_a   1.000
_cell.length_b   1.000
_cell.length_c   1.000
_cell.angle_alpha   90.00
_cell.angle_beta   90.00
_cell.angle_gamma   90.00
#
_symmetry.space_group_name_H-M   'P 1'
#
loop_
_entity.id
_entity.type
_entity.pdbx_description
1 polymer ?
#
loop_
_entity_poly.entity_id
_entity_poly.type
_entity_poly.pdbx_seq_one_letter_code
_entity_poly.pdbx_strand_id
1 'polypeptide(L)'
;MKGLYIVYNSDQVIRDVPAQSHIRLKIIGIVGDFRKIPKFEIQLIINEVIKLLSMETSHKVCASMISVLSKLGNLLVCDSPLLNKIINIGMQLLNNSSHLVKCHCLSLLGGLSNTTNLQGENVKHICKFTKSQDPRVRTAAYDALLRLHDRGQKLELCVYTDVCSALQDDNENVRQSAMRIVWVLSHTYPESCVMIPGCQDEVHLVDDAFAKLCQAIGDLSVNVRTLAAELLGSMVNVNPHFLEQTLDKKLMSDMRRKRSAHERHWETVTSGEWASGARWADDKPRENLDAESVSLIHSGACGAFVHGLEDEFMEVRSASLDSLCQLALSNPRFATLSLDFLVDMFNDEIEEVRLKAIDCMTKISHLIVLREDQLEIILGVLEDSNVEIREGLHRMLGACRLSTKACLKICVQTLLDNLKRYSQDKRSIWRCLQSLGSSHPNLTLLLVPELLTVHPFFDMPEADVEDPSYVCVLLLVFNAAQFCPQILSLFEEHIRRHYRYLRDTISNFVPRLQLAGVEDMETQVDFDTNTNYFLQNVMSRLNQPTSTNQIKVWDAACNDLIRLAQIDSNLAHGVELLATQLECHILIAKVMNSPAWIDSSSLNAQDGDVVKNLIDQLQRCSLRLQYMFSNLSTEEKLLIQSTRLQAMAIQLVYIVRASNTSALALSDHFVSRVEALKGYGNLPSFAGCIVKEISRLEDTKPGVLSRILLPILQAHIYVAPFCLPAKAFKVNAEILEPTGESDNPQKFLAGFVLGVVLDAEIQCLAHPEYLRVRVKYPDLNAQLIIPQESHLKTIKQYAQSELNENITVVPEHRLRTSVLVSHQVWTESSHIELSLVLDVTEPEVPSALKRWRGFSEDSFIIELCKPVRVLVSPKPIKRGI
;
A
#
# COMPACT_ATOMS: atom_id res chain seq x y z
N MET A 1 33.75 7.32 23.69
CA MET A 1 34.14 6.30 24.70
C MET A 1 34.19 6.84 26.16
N LYS A 2 33.21 7.66 26.61
CA LYS A 2 33.10 8.12 28.02
C LYS A 2 31.78 7.75 28.73
N GLY A 3 30.86 7.04 28.05
CA GLY A 3 29.60 6.54 28.62
C GLY A 3 29.66 5.12 29.21
N LEU A 4 30.82 4.45 29.11
CA LEU A 4 31.01 3.05 29.55
C LEU A 4 31.46 2.91 31.01
N TYR A 5 31.66 4.01 31.73
CA TYR A 5 32.08 3.99 33.14
C TYR A 5 30.94 3.73 34.14
N ILE A 6 29.69 3.67 33.68
CA ILE A 6 28.51 3.42 34.52
C ILE A 6 28.24 1.91 34.72
N VAL A 7 28.88 1.04 33.94
CA VAL A 7 28.46 -0.38 33.85
C VAL A 7 29.38 -1.35 34.61
N TYR A 8 30.61 -0.95 34.95
CA TYR A 8 31.55 -1.84 35.67
C TYR A 8 31.42 -1.80 37.21
N ASN A 9 30.58 -0.92 37.76
CA ASN A 9 30.24 -0.87 39.18
C ASN A 9 28.72 -0.76 39.34
N SER A 10 28.00 -1.81 38.96
CA SER A 10 26.54 -1.93 39.15
C SER A 10 26.13 -1.77 40.62
N ASP A 11 27.05 -1.95 41.57
CA ASP A 11 26.82 -1.78 43.00
C ASP A 11 26.79 -0.32 43.49
N GLN A 12 27.34 0.66 42.74
CA GLN A 12 27.53 2.03 43.24
C GLN A 12 26.56 3.06 42.62
N VAL A 13 26.29 2.99 41.31
CA VAL A 13 25.38 3.95 40.64
C VAL A 13 23.91 3.74 41.06
N ILE A 14 23.57 2.54 41.53
CA ILE A 14 22.24 2.18 42.00
C ILE A 14 22.07 2.46 43.50
N ARG A 15 23.15 2.61 44.29
CA ARG A 15 23.08 2.94 45.72
C ARG A 15 22.95 4.44 45.98
N ASP A 16 23.54 5.29 45.14
CA ASP A 16 23.35 6.75 45.19
C ASP A 16 22.07 7.15 44.46
N VAL A 17 20.95 6.67 44.98
CA VAL A 17 19.63 7.00 44.49
C VAL A 17 19.38 8.51 44.72
N PRO A 18 19.20 9.33 43.67
CA PRO A 18 18.88 10.75 43.84
C PRO A 18 17.60 10.89 44.68
N ALA A 19 17.60 11.78 45.67
CA ALA A 19 16.43 12.02 46.54
C ALA A 19 15.15 12.36 45.73
N GLN A 20 15.33 12.93 44.54
CA GLN A 20 14.25 13.33 43.64
C GLN A 20 13.72 12.16 42.80
N SER A 21 12.44 11.83 43.00
CA SER A 21 11.72 10.74 42.33
C SER A 21 11.66 10.85 40.81
N HIS A 22 11.70 12.05 40.23
CA HIS A 22 11.70 12.26 38.77
C HIS A 22 12.99 11.77 38.09
N ILE A 23 14.14 11.91 38.76
CA ILE A 23 15.43 11.45 38.23
C ILE A 23 15.47 9.92 38.24
N ARG A 24 14.99 9.29 39.32
CA ARG A 24 14.86 7.82 39.42
C ARG A 24 14.00 7.24 38.32
N LEU A 25 12.87 7.88 38.01
CA LEU A 25 11.98 7.48 36.94
C LEU A 25 12.70 7.50 35.57
N LYS A 26 13.47 8.54 35.27
CA LYS A 26 14.27 8.63 34.03
C LYS A 26 15.36 7.56 33.96
N ILE A 27 16.08 7.32 35.07
CA ILE A 27 17.12 6.28 35.14
C ILE A 27 16.51 4.90 34.86
N ILE A 28 15.38 4.57 35.52
CA ILE A 28 14.67 3.30 35.29
C ILE A 28 14.18 3.19 33.84
N GLY A 29 13.71 4.28 33.23
CA GLY A 29 13.37 4.33 31.81
C GLY A 29 14.54 3.91 30.91
N ILE A 30 15.73 4.50 31.14
CA ILE A 30 16.95 4.18 30.39
C ILE A 30 17.36 2.71 30.60
N VAL A 31 17.23 2.20 31.83
CA VAL A 31 17.51 0.79 32.13
C VAL A 31 16.61 -0.15 31.32
N GLY A 32 15.33 0.21 31.13
CA GLY A 32 14.42 -0.53 30.27
C GLY A 32 14.80 -0.56 28.78
N ASP A 33 15.54 0.45 28.31
CA ASP A 33 16.01 0.53 26.91
C ASP A 33 17.28 -0.30 26.64
N PHE A 34 18.02 -0.70 27.68
CA PHE A 34 19.20 -1.58 27.53
C PHE A 34 18.88 -2.96 26.95
N ARG A 35 17.59 -3.35 26.89
CA ARG A 35 17.13 -4.52 26.13
C ARG A 35 17.53 -4.53 24.66
N LYS A 36 17.79 -3.36 24.07
CA LYS A 36 18.15 -3.20 22.65
C LYS A 36 19.63 -3.49 22.37
N ILE A 37 20.43 -3.74 23.41
CA ILE A 37 21.88 -3.91 23.30
C ILE A 37 22.25 -5.37 23.62
N PRO A 38 22.76 -6.16 22.64
CA PRO A 38 22.98 -7.61 22.79
C PRO A 38 24.09 -8.01 23.79
N LYS A 39 24.80 -7.03 24.37
CA LYS A 39 25.91 -7.26 25.31
C LYS A 39 25.50 -7.31 26.79
N PHE A 40 24.24 -7.07 27.12
CA PHE A 40 23.80 -7.00 28.52
C PHE A 40 23.11 -8.29 29.00
N GLU A 41 23.52 -8.76 30.18
CA GLU A 41 22.86 -9.86 30.87
C GLU A 41 21.54 -9.39 31.50
N ILE A 42 20.43 -9.71 30.83
CA ILE A 42 19.06 -9.31 31.22
C ILE A 42 18.72 -9.79 32.65
N GLN A 43 19.22 -10.94 33.07
CA GLN A 43 18.93 -11.53 34.39
C GLN A 43 19.48 -10.68 35.55
N LEU A 44 20.67 -10.08 35.40
CA LEU A 44 21.27 -9.20 36.41
C LEU A 44 20.44 -7.92 36.58
N ILE A 45 20.01 -7.33 35.47
CA ILE A 45 19.20 -6.10 35.47
C ILE A 45 17.86 -6.35 36.18
N ILE A 46 17.19 -7.46 35.87
CA ILE A 46 15.92 -7.83 36.50
C ILE A 46 16.07 -7.98 38.02
N ASN A 47 17.10 -8.69 38.49
CA ASN A 47 17.31 -8.89 39.93
C ASN A 47 17.52 -7.56 40.67
N GLU A 48 18.25 -6.63 40.06
CA GLU A 48 18.51 -5.34 40.69
C GLU A 48 17.28 -4.43 40.69
N VAL A 49 16.47 -4.45 39.63
CA VAL A 49 15.17 -3.75 39.61
C VAL A 49 14.22 -4.32 40.68
N ILE A 50 14.19 -5.65 40.87
CA ILE A 50 13.39 -6.30 41.94
C ILE A 50 13.83 -5.82 43.33
N LYS A 51 15.15 -5.73 43.57
CA LYS A 51 15.71 -5.26 44.85
C LYS A 51 15.40 -3.79 45.12
N LEU A 52 15.42 -2.95 44.09
CA LEU A 52 15.04 -1.54 44.21
C LEU A 52 13.56 -1.36 44.47
N LEU A 53 12.72 -2.19 43.86
CA LEU A 53 11.27 -2.12 44.01
C LEU A 53 10.82 -2.34 45.46
N SER A 54 11.54 -3.14 46.26
CA SER A 54 11.22 -3.35 47.68
C SER A 54 11.59 -2.17 48.58
N MET A 55 12.45 -1.26 48.12
CA MET A 55 12.91 -0.09 48.87
C MET A 55 12.25 1.22 48.42
N GLU A 56 11.56 1.23 47.28
CA GLU A 56 10.99 2.44 46.69
C GLU A 56 9.64 2.80 47.32
N THR A 57 9.47 4.10 47.62
CA THR A 57 8.25 4.65 48.24
C THR A 57 7.36 5.38 47.25
N SER A 58 7.91 5.85 46.12
CA SER A 58 7.16 6.59 45.11
C SER A 58 6.36 5.66 44.19
N HIS A 59 5.02 5.74 44.24
CA HIS A 59 4.14 4.95 43.37
C HIS A 59 4.42 5.12 41.87
N LYS A 60 4.84 6.31 41.42
CA LYS A 60 5.19 6.54 40.00
C LYS A 60 6.46 5.79 39.59
N VAL A 61 7.43 5.73 40.49
CA VAL A 61 8.68 4.99 40.24
C VAL A 61 8.43 3.49 40.32
N CYS A 62 7.64 3.02 41.29
CA CYS A 62 7.21 1.61 41.37
C CYS A 62 6.48 1.18 40.09
N ALA A 63 5.51 1.97 39.60
CA ALA A 63 4.81 1.68 38.34
C ALA A 63 5.77 1.60 37.14
N SER A 64 6.74 2.52 37.05
CA SER A 64 7.78 2.48 36.01
C SER A 64 8.67 1.24 36.12
N MET A 65 9.06 0.85 37.33
CA MET A 65 9.85 -0.36 37.58
C MET A 65 9.09 -1.62 37.17
N ILE A 66 7.78 -1.71 37.47
CA ILE A 66 6.91 -2.81 37.04
C ILE A 66 6.80 -2.85 35.51
N SER A 67 6.68 -1.69 34.84
CA SER A 67 6.69 -1.61 33.38
C SER A 67 8.00 -2.17 32.78
N VAL A 68 9.14 -1.82 33.38
CA VAL A 68 10.46 -2.33 32.96
C VAL A 68 10.57 -3.83 33.19
N LEU A 69 10.12 -4.34 34.35
CA LEU A 69 10.09 -5.78 34.64
C LEU A 69 9.21 -6.54 33.63
N SER A 70 8.06 -5.98 33.24
CA SER A 70 7.21 -6.57 32.20
C SER A 70 7.93 -6.64 30.85
N LYS A 71 8.59 -5.54 30.42
CA LYS A 71 9.34 -5.49 29.15
C LYS A 71 10.54 -6.44 29.11
N LEU A 72 11.28 -6.56 30.22
CA LEU A 72 12.43 -7.45 30.33
C LEU A 72 12.00 -8.91 30.49
N GLY A 73 10.90 -9.16 31.20
CA GLY A 73 10.33 -10.49 31.39
C GLY A 73 9.94 -11.18 30.09
N ASN A 74 9.44 -10.42 29.10
CA ASN A 74 9.11 -10.94 27.76
C ASN A 74 10.32 -11.50 26.99
N LEU A 75 11.55 -11.20 27.42
CA LEU A 75 12.78 -11.68 26.79
C LEU A 75 13.33 -12.95 27.48
N LEU A 76 12.71 -13.37 28.58
CA LEU A 76 13.07 -14.61 29.27
C LEU A 76 12.39 -15.81 28.60
N VAL A 77 13.04 -16.97 28.67
CA VAL A 77 12.45 -18.25 28.24
C VAL A 77 11.24 -18.57 29.13
N CYS A 78 10.17 -19.09 28.53
CA CYS A 78 9.01 -19.63 29.24
C CYS A 78 9.48 -20.65 30.30
N ASP A 79 8.91 -20.60 31.50
CA ASP A 79 9.27 -21.40 32.69
C ASP A 79 10.57 -21.03 33.44
N SER A 80 11.15 -19.86 33.19
CA SER A 80 12.24 -19.34 34.03
C SER A 80 11.80 -19.14 35.50
N PRO A 81 12.59 -19.57 36.52
CA PRO A 81 12.28 -19.29 37.92
C PRO A 81 12.24 -17.79 38.22
N LEU A 82 13.02 -17.00 37.46
CA LEU A 82 13.03 -15.54 37.54
C LEU A 82 11.72 -14.94 37.05
N LEU A 83 11.09 -15.52 36.02
CA LEU A 83 9.80 -15.11 35.51
C LEU A 83 8.69 -15.33 36.56
N ASN A 84 8.68 -16.50 37.21
CA ASN A 84 7.75 -16.79 38.31
C ASN A 84 7.92 -15.81 39.48
N LYS A 85 9.16 -15.40 39.78
CA LYS A 85 9.44 -14.37 40.79
C LYS A 85 8.85 -13.01 40.42
N ILE A 86 8.95 -12.59 39.15
CA ILE A 86 8.36 -11.34 38.65
C ILE A 86 6.82 -11.38 38.75
N ILE A 87 6.21 -12.50 38.36
CA ILE A 87 4.74 -12.70 38.45
C ILE A 87 4.27 -12.58 39.90
N ASN A 88 4.94 -13.27 40.83
CA ASN A 88 4.59 -13.21 42.26
C ASN A 88 4.68 -11.79 42.85
N ILE A 89 5.68 -11.02 42.43
CA ILE A 89 5.81 -9.60 42.80
C ILE A 89 4.61 -8.79 42.26
N GLY A 90 4.24 -9.03 41.00
CA GLY A 90 3.06 -8.42 40.39
C GLY A 90 1.80 -8.69 41.21
N MET A 91 1.58 -9.95 41.60
CA MET A 91 0.44 -10.38 42.42
C MET A 91 0.39 -9.72 43.79
N GLN A 92 1.54 -9.62 44.48
CA GLN A 92 1.62 -8.96 45.81
C GLN A 92 1.29 -7.47 45.71
N LEU A 93 1.77 -6.80 44.67
CA LEU A 93 1.59 -5.36 44.48
C LEU A 93 0.21 -4.95 43.93
N LEU A 94 -0.66 -5.90 43.57
CA LEU A 94 -2.07 -5.61 43.23
C LEU A 94 -2.87 -5.02 44.42
N ASN A 95 -2.46 -5.33 45.65
CA ASN A 95 -3.08 -4.80 46.86
C ASN A 95 -2.57 -3.39 47.25
N ASN A 96 -1.69 -2.78 46.43
CA ASN A 96 -1.17 -1.44 46.69
C ASN A 96 -2.29 -0.39 46.71
N SER A 97 -2.12 0.74 47.41
CA SER A 97 -3.13 1.81 47.45
C SER A 97 -3.28 2.55 46.12
N SER A 98 -2.22 2.62 45.30
CA SER A 98 -2.20 3.40 44.06
C SER A 98 -2.77 2.64 42.85
N HIS A 99 -3.76 3.22 42.17
CA HIS A 99 -4.30 2.70 40.92
C HIS A 99 -3.22 2.52 39.84
N LEU A 100 -2.25 3.44 39.73
CA LEU A 100 -1.16 3.35 38.74
C LEU A 100 -0.33 2.08 38.90
N VAL A 101 -0.06 1.68 40.15
CA VAL A 101 0.71 0.46 40.46
C VAL A 101 -0.13 -0.76 40.09
N LYS A 102 -1.42 -0.76 40.45
CA LYS A 102 -2.36 -1.83 40.09
C LYS A 102 -2.45 -2.03 38.58
N CYS A 103 -2.65 -0.97 37.79
CA CYS A 103 -2.75 -1.04 36.33
C CYS A 103 -1.49 -1.65 35.70
N HIS A 104 -0.31 -1.25 36.16
CA HIS A 104 0.96 -1.81 35.66
C HIS A 104 1.16 -3.27 36.10
N CYS A 105 0.74 -3.63 37.32
CA CYS A 105 0.73 -5.03 37.76
C CYS A 105 -0.20 -5.89 36.90
N LEU A 106 -1.42 -5.43 36.61
CA LEU A 106 -2.38 -6.13 35.75
C LEU A 106 -1.82 -6.31 34.34
N SER A 107 -1.24 -5.25 33.76
CA SER A 107 -0.55 -5.31 32.47
C SER A 107 0.61 -6.32 32.48
N LEU A 108 1.40 -6.35 33.55
CA LEU A 108 2.51 -7.31 33.74
C LEU A 108 1.98 -8.74 33.80
N LEU A 109 0.93 -8.98 34.58
CA LEU A 109 0.35 -10.31 34.72
C LEU A 109 -0.26 -10.81 33.41
N GLY A 110 -0.93 -9.94 32.65
CA GLY A 110 -1.44 -10.29 31.33
C GLY A 110 -0.32 -10.67 30.34
N GLY A 111 0.79 -9.96 30.38
CA GLY A 111 1.94 -10.19 29.49
C GLY A 111 2.82 -11.39 29.86
N LEU A 112 2.95 -11.71 31.16
CA LEU A 112 3.94 -12.68 31.64
C LEU A 112 3.36 -13.97 32.24
N SER A 113 2.09 -14.02 32.64
CA SER A 113 1.55 -15.22 33.29
C SER A 113 1.63 -16.45 32.38
N ASN A 114 1.86 -17.62 32.97
CA ASN A 114 1.93 -18.88 32.24
C ASN A 114 0.55 -19.27 31.69
N THR A 115 0.50 -19.74 30.45
CA THR A 115 -0.73 -20.12 29.73
C THR A 115 -1.00 -21.63 29.78
N THR A 116 -0.03 -22.44 30.24
CA THR A 116 -0.14 -23.91 30.33
C THR A 116 -0.64 -24.40 31.68
N ASN A 117 -0.54 -23.59 32.74
CA ASN A 117 -1.04 -23.94 34.06
C ASN A 117 -2.54 -23.66 34.15
N LEU A 118 -3.34 -24.72 34.02
CA LEU A 118 -4.79 -24.80 34.30
C LEU A 118 -5.21 -24.37 35.72
N GLN A 119 -4.27 -23.96 36.58
CA GLN A 119 -4.60 -23.30 37.84
C GLN A 119 -5.01 -21.86 37.54
N GLY A 120 -6.28 -21.64 37.22
CA GLY A 120 -6.91 -20.34 37.02
C GLY A 120 -6.85 -19.39 38.22
N GLU A 121 -5.94 -19.56 39.18
CA GLU A 121 -5.77 -18.66 40.32
C GLU A 121 -5.36 -17.26 39.86
N ASN A 122 -4.38 -17.10 38.98
CA ASN A 122 -3.97 -15.77 38.50
C ASN A 122 -5.09 -15.07 37.72
N VAL A 123 -5.83 -15.83 36.89
CA VAL A 123 -7.01 -15.33 36.16
C VAL A 123 -8.10 -14.90 37.16
N LYS A 124 -8.42 -15.73 38.15
CA LYS A 124 -9.38 -15.41 39.23
C LYS A 124 -8.95 -14.17 40.02
N HIS A 125 -7.66 -13.98 40.26
CA HIS A 125 -7.16 -12.77 40.93
C HIS A 125 -7.31 -11.53 40.06
N ILE A 126 -7.01 -11.61 38.76
CA ILE A 126 -7.26 -10.50 37.81
C ILE A 126 -8.76 -10.18 37.74
N CYS A 127 -9.63 -11.20 37.67
CA CYS A 127 -11.08 -11.04 37.64
C CYS A 127 -11.64 -10.28 38.86
N LYS A 128 -11.02 -10.37 40.04
CA LYS A 128 -11.46 -9.56 41.20
C LYS A 128 -11.35 -8.05 40.95
N PHE A 129 -10.41 -7.63 40.10
CA PHE A 129 -10.17 -6.22 39.79
C PHE A 129 -11.08 -5.66 38.68
N THR A 130 -11.86 -6.50 37.99
CA THR A 130 -12.90 -6.02 37.06
C THR A 130 -14.03 -5.28 37.79
N LYS A 131 -14.23 -5.56 39.08
CA LYS A 131 -15.20 -4.90 39.96
C LYS A 131 -14.58 -3.79 40.83
N SER A 132 -13.42 -3.26 40.42
CA SER A 132 -12.74 -2.19 41.17
C SER A 132 -13.50 -0.86 41.11
N GLN A 133 -13.38 -0.05 42.17
CA GLN A 133 -13.97 1.30 42.22
C GLN A 133 -13.36 2.23 41.17
N ASP A 134 -12.07 2.09 40.87
CA ASP A 134 -11.38 2.94 39.89
C ASP A 134 -11.54 2.38 38.46
N PRO A 135 -12.12 3.14 37.52
CA PRO A 135 -12.35 2.66 36.15
C PRO A 135 -11.05 2.27 35.43
N ARG A 136 -9.92 2.95 35.70
CA ARG A 136 -8.63 2.63 35.07
C ARG A 136 -8.12 1.26 35.49
N VAL A 137 -8.44 0.84 36.71
CA VAL A 137 -8.10 -0.49 37.22
C VAL A 137 -9.01 -1.54 36.59
N ARG A 138 -10.31 -1.24 36.41
CA ARG A 138 -11.25 -2.11 35.69
C ARG A 138 -10.81 -2.33 34.24
N THR A 139 -10.51 -1.26 33.49
CA THR A 139 -9.98 -1.34 32.11
C THR A 139 -8.70 -2.18 32.05
N ALA A 140 -7.72 -1.89 32.93
CA ALA A 140 -6.47 -2.64 32.95
C ALA A 140 -6.67 -4.13 33.31
N ALA A 141 -7.71 -4.47 34.08
CA ALA A 141 -8.04 -5.86 34.38
C ALA A 141 -8.62 -6.57 33.15
N TYR A 142 -9.57 -5.96 32.43
CA TYR A 142 -10.10 -6.51 31.19
C TYR A 142 -9.02 -6.63 30.10
N ASP A 143 -8.18 -5.62 29.92
CA ASP A 143 -7.07 -5.66 28.96
C ASP A 143 -6.04 -6.75 29.31
N ALA A 144 -5.81 -7.01 30.61
CA ALA A 144 -4.96 -8.11 31.05
C ALA A 144 -5.57 -9.47 30.68
N LEU A 145 -6.89 -9.64 30.81
CA LEU A 145 -7.60 -10.85 30.39
C LEU A 145 -7.52 -11.05 28.87
N LEU A 146 -7.71 -9.99 28.08
CA LEU A 146 -7.55 -10.02 26.62
C LEU A 146 -6.14 -10.46 26.21
N ARG A 147 -5.10 -9.89 26.84
CA ARG A 147 -3.71 -10.28 26.55
C ARG A 147 -3.39 -11.72 26.91
N LEU A 148 -4.01 -12.27 27.97
CA LEU A 148 -3.88 -13.70 28.28
C LEU A 148 -4.54 -14.55 27.20
N HIS A 149 -5.71 -14.12 26.72
CA HIS A 149 -6.40 -14.79 25.63
C HIS A 149 -5.59 -14.80 24.34
N ASP A 150 -5.03 -13.65 23.92
CA ASP A 150 -4.17 -13.54 22.74
C ASP A 150 -2.94 -14.46 22.81
N ARG A 151 -2.50 -14.81 24.04
CA ARG A 151 -1.39 -15.74 24.31
C ARG A 151 -1.82 -17.21 24.42
N GLY A 152 -3.10 -17.52 24.17
CA GLY A 152 -3.66 -18.87 24.12
C GLY A 152 -4.47 -19.31 25.35
N GLN A 153 -4.68 -18.45 26.36
CA GLN A 153 -5.52 -18.77 27.51
C GLN A 153 -7.01 -18.73 27.13
N LYS A 154 -7.76 -19.80 27.44
CA LYS A 154 -9.22 -19.76 27.30
C LYS A 154 -9.84 -19.06 28.52
N LEU A 155 -10.70 -18.07 28.27
CA LEU A 155 -11.46 -17.37 29.30
C LEU A 155 -12.65 -18.23 29.73
N GLU A 156 -12.94 -18.30 31.02
CA GLU A 156 -14.06 -19.10 31.53
C GLU A 156 -15.41 -18.43 31.20
N LEU A 157 -16.39 -19.22 30.74
CA LEU A 157 -17.73 -18.73 30.37
C LEU A 157 -18.48 -18.08 31.56
N CYS A 158 -18.17 -18.46 32.80
CA CYS A 158 -18.78 -17.89 34.00
C CYS A 158 -18.56 -16.38 34.15
N VAL A 159 -17.55 -15.82 33.46
CA VAL A 159 -17.23 -14.39 33.49
C VAL A 159 -18.17 -13.58 32.58
N TYR A 160 -18.90 -14.24 31.66
CA TYR A 160 -19.74 -13.58 30.66
C TYR A 160 -20.80 -12.66 31.26
N THR A 161 -21.54 -13.13 32.27
CA THR A 161 -22.61 -12.35 32.93
C THR A 161 -22.07 -11.10 33.61
N ASP A 162 -20.94 -11.23 34.29
CA ASP A 162 -20.23 -10.11 34.92
C ASP A 162 -19.75 -9.09 33.87
N VAL A 163 -19.21 -9.54 32.73
CA VAL A 163 -18.77 -8.66 31.64
C VAL A 163 -19.96 -7.94 30.98
N CYS A 164 -21.09 -8.63 30.81
CA CYS A 164 -22.30 -8.03 30.26
C CYS A 164 -22.78 -6.83 31.10
N SER A 165 -22.63 -6.90 32.44
CA SER A 165 -22.95 -5.76 33.31
C SER A 165 -22.01 -4.56 33.10
N ALA A 166 -20.75 -4.81 32.72
CA ALA A 166 -19.76 -3.77 32.45
C ALA A 166 -19.95 -3.09 31.09
N LEU A 167 -20.85 -3.57 30.22
CA LEU A 167 -21.26 -2.85 29.02
C LEU A 167 -22.03 -1.56 29.33
N GLN A 168 -22.57 -1.41 30.54
CA GLN A 168 -23.26 -0.21 31.01
C GLN A 168 -22.41 0.59 32.01
N ASP A 169 -21.10 0.38 32.01
CA ASP A 169 -20.16 1.07 32.90
C ASP A 169 -20.11 2.58 32.60
N ASP A 170 -19.85 3.39 33.62
CA ASP A 170 -19.77 4.85 33.52
C ASP A 170 -18.58 5.31 32.66
N ASN A 171 -17.53 4.49 32.55
CA ASN A 171 -16.34 4.81 31.77
C ASN A 171 -16.32 4.12 30.39
N GLU A 172 -16.10 4.91 29.34
CA GLU A 172 -16.03 4.41 27.97
C GLU A 172 -14.94 3.35 27.73
N ASN A 173 -13.78 3.44 28.40
CA ASN A 173 -12.70 2.48 28.18
C ASN A 173 -13.04 1.13 28.80
N VAL A 174 -13.79 1.12 29.90
CA VAL A 174 -14.28 -0.12 30.51
C VAL A 174 -15.30 -0.78 29.59
N ARG A 175 -16.25 -0.01 29.03
CA ARG A 175 -17.21 -0.50 28.03
C ARG A 175 -16.51 -1.10 26.82
N GLN A 176 -15.51 -0.41 26.25
CA GLN A 176 -14.71 -0.91 25.13
C GLN A 176 -14.00 -2.24 25.44
N SER A 177 -13.27 -2.33 26.56
CA SER A 177 -12.58 -3.57 26.94
C SER A 177 -13.58 -4.70 27.26
N ALA A 178 -14.75 -4.39 27.85
CA ALA A 178 -15.81 -5.35 28.10
C ALA A 178 -16.41 -5.90 26.80
N MET A 179 -16.67 -5.05 25.80
CA MET A 179 -17.16 -5.47 24.48
C MET A 179 -16.19 -6.44 23.79
N ARG A 180 -14.88 -6.16 23.86
CA ARG A 180 -13.87 -7.07 23.30
C ARG A 180 -13.88 -8.44 24.00
N ILE A 181 -14.11 -8.49 25.31
CA ILE A 181 -14.25 -9.76 26.05
C ILE A 181 -15.54 -10.49 25.64
N VAL A 182 -16.66 -9.79 25.49
CA VAL A 182 -17.93 -10.36 24.98
C VAL A 182 -17.71 -10.99 23.61
N TRP A 183 -17.04 -10.26 22.72
CA TRP A 183 -16.65 -10.73 21.38
C TRP A 183 -15.71 -11.94 21.42
N VAL A 184 -14.69 -11.95 22.29
CA VAL A 184 -13.80 -13.12 22.45
C VAL A 184 -14.60 -14.35 22.90
N LEU A 185 -15.48 -14.19 23.89
CA LEU A 185 -16.28 -15.28 24.45
C LEU A 185 -17.26 -15.83 23.42
N SER A 186 -17.88 -14.98 22.60
CA SER A 186 -18.79 -15.41 21.54
C SER A 186 -18.09 -16.27 20.47
N HIS A 187 -16.84 -15.96 20.14
CA HIS A 187 -16.04 -16.76 19.20
C HIS A 187 -15.50 -18.06 19.84
N THR A 188 -15.24 -18.04 21.15
CA THR A 188 -14.71 -19.21 21.86
C THR A 188 -15.82 -20.25 22.15
N TYR A 189 -17.05 -19.79 22.42
CA TYR A 189 -18.17 -20.63 22.84
C TYR A 189 -19.49 -20.32 22.09
N PRO A 190 -19.51 -20.33 20.74
CA PRO A 190 -20.64 -19.83 19.96
C PRO A 190 -21.97 -20.57 20.25
N GLU A 191 -21.92 -21.90 20.34
CA GLU A 191 -23.09 -22.78 20.55
C GLU A 191 -23.58 -22.85 22.01
N SER A 192 -22.90 -22.19 22.95
CA SER A 192 -23.30 -22.26 24.36
C SER A 192 -24.58 -21.46 24.58
N CYS A 193 -25.60 -22.06 25.18
CA CYS A 193 -26.85 -21.33 25.47
C CYS A 193 -26.71 -20.44 26.72
N VAL A 194 -27.30 -19.26 26.65
CA VAL A 194 -27.44 -18.33 27.77
C VAL A 194 -28.90 -17.95 27.98
N MET A 195 -29.27 -17.83 29.26
CA MET A 195 -30.60 -17.36 29.66
C MET A 195 -30.62 -15.83 29.66
N ILE A 196 -31.64 -15.26 29.02
CA ILE A 196 -31.79 -13.82 28.94
C ILE A 196 -32.65 -13.32 30.11
N PRO A 197 -32.21 -12.31 30.87
CA PRO A 197 -32.99 -11.77 31.98
C PRO A 197 -34.38 -11.31 31.53
N GLY A 198 -35.43 -12.00 31.97
CA GLY A 198 -36.82 -11.65 31.66
C GLY A 198 -37.47 -12.43 30.51
N CYS A 199 -36.75 -13.32 29.83
CA CYS A 199 -37.29 -14.24 28.82
C CYS A 199 -37.19 -15.70 29.29
N GLN A 200 -38.11 -16.57 28.85
CA GLN A 200 -38.03 -18.02 29.09
C GLN A 200 -37.19 -18.75 28.03
N ASP A 201 -36.80 -18.07 26.95
CA ASP A 201 -36.09 -18.68 25.83
C ASP A 201 -34.57 -18.67 26.05
N GLU A 202 -33.95 -19.81 25.72
CA GLU A 202 -32.50 -19.98 25.64
C GLU A 202 -32.01 -19.49 24.26
N VAL A 203 -30.96 -18.67 24.26
CA VAL A 203 -30.34 -18.14 23.03
C VAL A 203 -28.87 -18.51 23.00
N HIS A 204 -28.34 -18.78 21.81
CA HIS A 204 -26.90 -19.03 21.65
C HIS A 204 -26.09 -17.80 22.07
N LEU A 205 -24.94 -18.04 22.69
CA LEU A 205 -24.05 -16.99 23.20
C LEU A 205 -23.64 -16.02 22.10
N VAL A 206 -23.41 -16.54 20.88
CA VAL A 206 -23.03 -15.70 19.74
C VAL A 206 -24.12 -14.70 19.36
N ASP A 207 -25.39 -15.12 19.40
CA ASP A 207 -26.54 -14.28 19.06
C ASP A 207 -26.81 -13.24 20.16
N ASP A 208 -26.72 -13.65 21.44
CA ASP A 208 -26.88 -12.75 22.58
C ASP A 208 -25.74 -11.71 22.66
N ALA A 209 -24.50 -12.13 22.40
CA ALA A 209 -23.35 -11.22 22.30
C ALA A 209 -23.51 -10.25 21.13
N PHE A 210 -23.96 -10.73 19.98
CA PHE A 210 -24.23 -9.90 18.80
C PHE A 210 -25.27 -8.82 19.09
N ALA A 211 -26.40 -9.18 19.72
CA ALA A 211 -27.44 -8.23 20.10
C ALA A 211 -26.93 -7.15 21.08
N LYS A 212 -26.04 -7.51 22.01
CA LYS A 212 -25.41 -6.56 22.94
C LYS A 212 -24.43 -5.60 22.23
N LEU A 213 -23.67 -6.09 21.26
CA LEU A 213 -22.79 -5.23 20.45
C LEU A 213 -23.61 -4.31 19.53
N CYS A 214 -24.71 -4.79 18.98
CA CYS A 214 -25.65 -3.96 18.23
C CYS A 214 -26.20 -2.81 19.08
N GLN A 215 -26.56 -3.06 20.34
CA GLN A 215 -27.01 -2.01 21.26
C GLN A 215 -25.92 -0.95 21.50
N ALA A 216 -24.64 -1.34 21.50
CA ALA A 216 -23.51 -0.44 21.68
C ALA A 216 -23.29 0.53 20.49
N ILE A 217 -23.93 0.31 19.34
CA ILE A 217 -23.96 1.30 18.25
C ILE A 217 -24.71 2.57 18.66
N GLY A 218 -25.63 2.48 19.63
CA GLY A 218 -26.32 3.63 20.22
C GLY A 218 -25.59 4.29 21.40
N ASP A 219 -24.31 3.96 21.65
CA ASP A 219 -23.56 4.51 22.79
C ASP A 219 -23.27 6.01 22.63
N LEU A 220 -23.15 6.71 23.76
CA LEU A 220 -22.83 8.15 23.80
C LEU A 220 -21.41 8.46 23.31
N SER A 221 -20.48 7.50 23.43
CA SER A 221 -19.08 7.66 23.01
C SER A 221 -18.88 7.14 21.60
N VAL A 222 -18.35 8.00 20.73
CA VAL A 222 -17.96 7.65 19.35
C VAL A 222 -17.02 6.45 19.33
N ASN A 223 -16.03 6.41 20.24
CA ASN A 223 -15.07 5.31 20.30
C ASN A 223 -15.74 3.96 20.60
N VAL A 224 -16.78 3.95 21.44
CA VAL A 224 -17.56 2.75 21.74
C VAL A 224 -18.39 2.34 20.52
N ARG A 225 -19.06 3.30 19.86
CA ARG A 225 -19.84 3.05 18.63
C ARG A 225 -18.97 2.49 17.51
N THR A 226 -17.81 3.09 17.25
CA THR A 226 -16.86 2.64 16.22
C THR A 226 -16.37 1.23 16.52
N LEU A 227 -15.95 0.94 17.77
CA LEU A 227 -15.51 -0.40 18.14
C LEU A 227 -16.66 -1.42 18.04
N ALA A 228 -17.89 -1.04 18.41
CA ALA A 228 -19.05 -1.91 18.26
C ALA A 228 -19.25 -2.29 16.80
N ALA A 229 -19.23 -1.29 15.92
CA ALA A 229 -19.35 -1.49 14.48
C ALA A 229 -18.24 -2.43 13.98
N GLU A 230 -16.97 -2.18 14.30
CA GLU A 230 -15.83 -3.02 13.89
C GLU A 230 -15.97 -4.49 14.32
N LEU A 231 -16.37 -4.74 15.57
CA LEU A 231 -16.49 -6.09 16.10
C LEU A 231 -17.62 -6.89 15.43
N LEU A 232 -18.74 -6.24 15.10
CA LEU A 232 -19.91 -6.88 14.47
C LEU A 232 -19.55 -7.56 13.14
N GLY A 233 -18.65 -6.97 12.34
CA GLY A 233 -18.31 -7.48 11.00
C GLY A 233 -17.73 -8.89 10.98
N SER A 234 -17.03 -9.25 12.06
CA SER A 234 -16.40 -10.56 12.20
C SER A 234 -17.33 -11.67 12.73
N MET A 235 -18.53 -11.32 13.19
CA MET A 235 -19.48 -12.27 13.81
C MET A 235 -20.32 -13.01 12.77
N VAL A 236 -19.66 -13.78 11.90
CA VAL A 236 -20.29 -14.46 10.74
C VAL A 236 -21.20 -15.64 11.11
N ASN A 237 -21.04 -16.21 12.31
CA ASN A 237 -21.79 -17.38 12.79
C ASN A 237 -23.13 -17.02 13.46
N VAL A 238 -23.53 -15.75 13.42
CA VAL A 238 -24.79 -15.27 14.00
C VAL A 238 -25.97 -15.77 13.18
N ASN A 239 -27.07 -16.06 13.86
CA ASN A 239 -28.31 -16.46 13.21
C ASN A 239 -28.77 -15.39 12.20
N PRO A 240 -29.04 -15.75 10.93
CA PRO A 240 -29.44 -14.81 9.90
C PRO A 240 -30.63 -13.92 10.27
N HIS A 241 -31.54 -14.36 11.14
CA HIS A 241 -32.64 -13.53 11.58
C HIS A 241 -32.18 -12.28 12.36
N PHE A 242 -31.16 -12.40 13.21
CA PHE A 242 -30.60 -11.26 13.93
C PHE A 242 -29.89 -10.31 12.97
N LEU A 243 -29.19 -10.84 11.95
CA LEU A 243 -28.61 -10.02 10.89
C LEU A 243 -29.70 -9.22 10.16
N GLU A 244 -30.78 -9.87 9.71
CA GLU A 244 -31.86 -9.17 9.01
C GLU A 244 -32.52 -8.07 9.87
N GLN A 245 -32.63 -8.26 11.19
CA GLN A 245 -33.16 -7.25 12.11
C GLN A 245 -32.31 -5.98 12.18
N THR A 246 -30.99 -6.09 12.00
CA THR A 246 -30.10 -4.90 12.02
C THR A 246 -30.38 -3.89 10.91
N LEU A 247 -31.06 -4.32 9.86
CA LEU A 247 -31.49 -3.48 8.73
C LEU A 247 -32.94 -3.01 8.87
N ASP A 248 -33.67 -3.42 9.91
CA ASP A 248 -35.09 -3.07 10.03
C ASP A 248 -35.27 -1.61 10.49
N LYS A 249 -35.84 -0.77 9.61
CA LYS A 249 -36.20 0.63 9.91
C LYS A 249 -37.47 0.76 10.79
N LYS A 250 -38.26 -0.32 10.98
CA LYS A 250 -39.62 -0.29 11.57
C LYS A 250 -39.68 0.08 13.05
N LEU A 251 -38.65 -0.23 13.83
CA LEU A 251 -38.67 -0.02 15.29
C LEU A 251 -38.31 1.42 15.69
N MET A 252 -37.79 2.22 14.75
CA MET A 252 -37.19 3.53 15.01
C MET A 252 -38.10 4.73 14.71
N SER A 253 -39.32 4.53 14.20
CA SER A 253 -40.23 5.62 13.81
C SER A 253 -41.66 5.50 14.39
N ASP A 254 -41.78 5.06 15.65
CA ASP A 254 -43.04 4.86 16.39
C ASP A 254 -43.83 3.57 16.07
N MET A 255 -43.15 2.45 15.77
CA MET A 255 -43.80 1.17 15.41
C MET A 255 -44.74 1.28 14.19
N ARG A 256 -44.44 2.24 13.32
CA ARG A 256 -45.27 2.65 12.20
C ARG A 256 -44.46 2.49 10.92
N ARG A 257 -44.94 1.67 9.98
CA ARG A 257 -44.24 1.44 8.72
C ARG A 257 -44.12 2.74 7.92
N LYS A 258 -42.90 3.24 7.74
CA LYS A 258 -42.58 4.26 6.72
C LYS A 258 -42.00 3.55 5.51
N ARG A 259 -42.67 3.71 4.37
CA ARG A 259 -42.27 3.01 3.14
C ARG A 259 -40.95 3.55 2.62
N SER A 260 -40.04 2.66 2.23
CA SER A 260 -38.82 3.06 1.53
C SER A 260 -39.18 3.81 0.24
N ALA A 261 -38.26 4.64 -0.27
CA ALA A 261 -38.47 5.30 -1.56
C ALA A 261 -38.80 4.29 -2.67
N HIS A 262 -38.17 3.12 -2.59
CA HIS A 262 -38.38 1.96 -3.46
C HIS A 262 -39.81 1.38 -3.36
N GLU A 263 -40.33 1.09 -2.15
CA GLU A 263 -41.70 0.58 -1.98
C GLU A 263 -42.76 1.57 -2.53
N ARG A 264 -42.50 2.88 -2.38
CA ARG A 264 -43.36 3.95 -2.91
C ARG A 264 -43.33 4.00 -4.43
N HIS A 265 -42.14 3.90 -5.03
CA HIS A 265 -41.98 3.91 -6.48
C HIS A 265 -42.60 2.66 -7.11
N TRP A 266 -42.36 1.48 -6.54
CA TRP A 266 -42.96 0.22 -6.98
C TRP A 266 -44.49 0.26 -6.94
N GLU A 267 -45.12 0.71 -5.85
CA GLU A 267 -46.59 0.81 -5.82
C GLU A 267 -47.14 1.84 -6.81
N THR A 268 -46.44 2.95 -7.05
CA THR A 268 -46.84 3.95 -8.06
C THR A 268 -46.81 3.35 -9.47
N VAL A 269 -45.77 2.57 -9.77
CA VAL A 269 -45.61 1.89 -11.07
C VAL A 269 -46.61 0.73 -11.22
N THR A 270 -46.88 -0.03 -10.15
CA THR A 270 -47.78 -1.19 -10.20
C THR A 270 -49.26 -0.80 -10.17
N SER A 271 -49.61 0.33 -9.54
CA SER A 271 -51.00 0.82 -9.47
C SER A 271 -51.44 1.58 -10.72
N GLY A 272 -50.50 2.06 -11.56
CA GLY A 272 -50.80 2.78 -12.79
C GLY A 272 -51.40 4.18 -12.59
N GLU A 273 -51.48 4.67 -11.34
CA GLU A 273 -51.99 6.01 -11.03
C GLU A 273 -50.88 7.07 -11.25
N TRP A 274 -51.13 8.03 -12.14
CA TRP A 274 -50.23 9.18 -12.31
C TRP A 274 -50.27 10.08 -11.06
N ALA A 275 -49.08 10.47 -10.58
CA ALA A 275 -48.91 11.36 -9.44
C ALA A 275 -49.49 12.76 -9.76
N SER A 276 -50.73 13.02 -9.36
CA SER A 276 -51.25 14.38 -9.26
C SER A 276 -50.53 15.07 -8.10
N GLY A 277 -49.77 16.14 -8.41
CA GLY A 277 -48.81 16.82 -7.52
C GLY A 277 -49.37 17.52 -6.27
N ALA A 278 -50.32 16.90 -5.58
CA ALA A 278 -50.97 17.41 -4.38
C ALA A 278 -51.03 16.34 -3.28
N ARG A 279 -49.87 15.81 -2.82
CA ARG A 279 -49.84 14.88 -1.69
C ARG A 279 -48.63 15.06 -0.78
N TRP A 280 -48.63 16.13 0.01
CA TRP A 280 -47.86 16.18 1.28
C TRP A 280 -48.54 15.36 2.40
N ALA A 281 -49.77 14.88 2.17
CA ALA A 281 -50.56 14.14 3.16
C ALA A 281 -50.43 12.59 3.09
N ASP A 282 -49.71 12.05 2.10
CA ASP A 282 -49.47 10.60 1.96
C ASP A 282 -48.27 10.09 2.79
N ASP A 283 -47.51 11.00 3.43
CA ASP A 283 -46.45 10.67 4.41
C ASP A 283 -46.99 10.13 5.75
N LYS A 284 -48.30 9.96 5.89
CA LYS A 284 -48.93 9.51 7.13
C LYS A 284 -48.80 7.97 7.22
N PRO A 285 -48.14 7.41 8.26
CA PRO A 285 -47.98 5.96 8.38
C PRO A 285 -49.34 5.26 8.52
N ARG A 286 -49.57 4.16 7.78
CA ARG A 286 -50.91 3.53 7.65
C ARG A 286 -51.06 2.11 8.19
N GLU A 287 -50.03 1.44 8.69
CA GLU A 287 -50.16 0.06 9.18
C GLU A 287 -49.88 -0.04 10.68
N ASN A 288 -50.87 -0.53 11.44
CA ASN A 288 -50.67 -1.04 12.79
C ASN A 288 -50.10 -2.45 12.67
N LEU A 289 -48.85 -2.65 13.09
CA LEU A 289 -48.27 -3.99 13.22
C LEU A 289 -48.94 -4.73 14.37
N ASP A 290 -49.20 -6.03 14.18
CA ASP A 290 -49.77 -6.90 15.21
C ASP A 290 -48.74 -7.10 16.32
N ALA A 291 -49.11 -6.85 17.58
CA ALA A 291 -48.19 -6.89 18.71
C ALA A 291 -47.59 -8.28 18.94
N GLU A 292 -48.25 -9.34 18.45
CA GLU A 292 -47.76 -10.72 18.48
C GLU A 292 -46.74 -11.04 17.36
N SER A 293 -46.76 -10.30 16.24
CA SER A 293 -45.70 -10.37 15.22
C SER A 293 -44.41 -9.66 15.64
N VAL A 294 -44.52 -8.79 16.66
CA VAL A 294 -43.43 -8.18 17.43
C VAL A 294 -43.28 -8.94 18.75
N SER A 295 -43.35 -10.27 18.71
CA SER A 295 -42.99 -11.10 19.85
C SER A 295 -41.53 -10.79 20.20
N LEU A 296 -41.33 -10.01 21.27
CA LEU A 296 -40.22 -9.97 22.27
C LEU A 296 -38.84 -10.58 21.94
N ILE A 297 -38.41 -10.58 20.68
CA ILE A 297 -37.09 -11.04 20.24
C ILE A 297 -36.14 -9.82 20.28
N HIS A 298 -35.32 -9.80 21.33
CA HIS A 298 -34.06 -9.03 21.49
C HIS A 298 -33.98 -7.64 20.83
N SER A 299 -34.56 -6.64 21.50
CA SER A 299 -34.53 -5.22 21.11
C SER A 299 -33.15 -4.62 20.76
N GLY A 300 -32.03 -5.25 21.15
CA GLY A 300 -30.68 -4.71 20.94
C GLY A 300 -30.17 -4.78 19.50
N ALA A 301 -30.63 -5.74 18.69
CA ALA A 301 -30.15 -5.93 17.31
C ALA A 301 -30.87 -5.04 16.29
N CYS A 302 -32.08 -4.58 16.60
CA CYS A 302 -32.94 -3.94 15.62
C CYS A 302 -32.41 -2.58 15.17
N GLY A 303 -32.29 -2.37 13.86
CA GLY A 303 -31.87 -1.09 13.26
C GLY A 303 -30.42 -0.71 13.52
N ALA A 304 -29.58 -1.59 14.09
CA ALA A 304 -28.21 -1.25 14.48
C ALA A 304 -27.34 -0.78 13.31
N PHE A 305 -27.40 -1.43 12.14
CA PHE A 305 -26.66 -0.94 10.96
C PHE A 305 -27.27 0.32 10.38
N VAL A 306 -28.59 0.50 10.46
CA VAL A 306 -29.23 1.77 10.05
C VAL A 306 -28.65 2.92 10.87
N HIS A 307 -28.57 2.77 12.19
CA HIS A 307 -27.95 3.78 13.07
C HIS A 307 -26.48 4.03 12.77
N GLY A 308 -25.71 2.95 12.59
CA GLY A 308 -24.28 3.10 12.31
C GLY A 308 -24.01 3.78 10.97
N LEU A 309 -24.86 3.55 9.95
CA LEU A 309 -24.76 4.20 8.64
C LEU A 309 -25.26 5.65 8.64
N GLU A 310 -26.26 5.98 9.46
CA GLU A 310 -26.80 7.34 9.63
C GLU A 310 -26.09 8.13 10.74
N ASP A 311 -24.94 7.64 11.22
CA ASP A 311 -24.19 8.26 12.32
C ASP A 311 -23.58 9.61 11.94
N GLU A 312 -23.50 10.52 12.92
CA GLU A 312 -22.95 11.87 12.73
C GLU A 312 -21.43 11.83 12.46
N PHE A 313 -20.72 10.79 12.94
CA PHE A 313 -19.28 10.66 12.79
C PHE A 313 -18.89 9.73 11.65
N MET A 314 -17.92 10.16 10.85
CA MET A 314 -17.41 9.41 9.69
C MET A 314 -16.85 8.04 10.10
N GLU A 315 -16.18 7.98 11.25
CA GLU A 315 -15.48 6.80 11.77
C GLU A 315 -16.47 5.67 12.05
N VAL A 316 -17.65 6.00 12.59
CA VAL A 316 -18.72 5.02 12.84
C VAL A 316 -19.33 4.57 11.52
N ARG A 317 -19.71 5.49 10.63
CA ARG A 317 -20.25 5.16 9.29
C ARG A 317 -19.32 4.24 8.51
N SER A 318 -18.04 4.57 8.52
CA SER A 318 -16.99 3.80 7.87
C SER A 318 -16.82 2.40 8.46
N ALA A 319 -16.84 2.26 9.78
CA ALA A 319 -16.76 0.96 10.45
C ALA A 319 -18.02 0.12 10.19
N SER A 320 -19.21 0.74 10.19
CA SER A 320 -20.47 0.08 9.88
C SER A 320 -20.53 -0.43 8.44
N LEU A 321 -20.02 0.33 7.47
CA LEU A 321 -19.90 -0.12 6.08
C LEU A 321 -19.00 -1.34 5.93
N ASP A 322 -17.82 -1.33 6.56
CA ASP A 322 -16.91 -2.47 6.52
C ASP A 322 -17.56 -3.72 7.12
N SER A 323 -18.23 -3.58 8.26
CA SER A 323 -18.85 -4.70 8.96
C SER A 323 -20.06 -5.25 8.23
N LEU A 324 -20.92 -4.38 7.69
CA LEU A 324 -22.02 -4.80 6.83
C LEU A 324 -21.49 -5.53 5.58
N CYS A 325 -20.40 -5.06 4.98
CA CYS A 325 -19.77 -5.72 3.84
C CYS A 325 -19.21 -7.11 4.21
N GLN A 326 -18.53 -7.25 5.35
CA GLN A 326 -17.99 -8.54 5.80
C GLN A 326 -19.11 -9.57 6.03
N LEU A 327 -20.18 -9.18 6.72
CA LEU A 327 -21.32 -10.05 6.97
C LEU A 327 -22.08 -10.41 5.68
N ALA A 328 -22.19 -9.46 4.75
CA ALA A 328 -22.80 -9.68 3.43
C ALA A 328 -22.02 -10.70 2.58
N LEU A 329 -20.68 -10.70 2.63
CA LEU A 329 -19.86 -11.68 1.92
C LEU A 329 -20.13 -13.11 2.39
N SER A 330 -20.45 -13.31 3.67
CA SER A 330 -20.80 -14.62 4.22
C SER A 330 -22.27 -15.00 4.05
N ASN A 331 -23.16 -14.03 3.87
CA ASN A 331 -24.61 -14.23 3.85
C ASN A 331 -25.27 -13.60 2.59
N PRO A 332 -25.47 -14.35 1.49
CA PRO A 332 -26.00 -13.82 0.23
C PRO A 332 -27.38 -13.15 0.32
N ARG A 333 -28.26 -13.68 1.18
CA ARG A 333 -29.58 -13.07 1.44
C ARG A 333 -29.44 -11.70 2.11
N PHE A 334 -28.54 -11.61 3.11
CA PHE A 334 -28.25 -10.35 3.79
C PHE A 334 -27.58 -9.34 2.84
N ALA A 335 -26.70 -9.79 1.93
CA ALA A 335 -26.12 -8.94 0.89
C ALA A 335 -27.20 -8.28 0.00
N THR A 336 -28.23 -9.03 -0.38
CA THR A 336 -29.34 -8.51 -1.17
C THR A 336 -30.16 -7.47 -0.40
N LEU A 337 -30.44 -7.72 0.88
CA LEU A 337 -31.19 -6.78 1.75
C LEU A 337 -30.39 -5.51 2.06
N SER A 338 -29.07 -5.61 2.12
CA SER A 338 -28.17 -4.49 2.39
C SER A 338 -27.99 -3.53 1.21
N LEU A 339 -28.39 -3.95 0.01
CA LEU A 339 -28.11 -3.22 -1.24
C LEU A 339 -28.66 -1.79 -1.22
N ASP A 340 -29.92 -1.61 -0.83
CA ASP A 340 -30.56 -0.29 -0.82
C ASP A 340 -29.85 0.67 0.16
N PHE A 341 -29.39 0.15 1.30
CA PHE A 341 -28.61 0.94 2.28
C PHE A 341 -27.24 1.34 1.73
N LEU A 342 -26.55 0.42 1.03
CA LEU A 342 -25.27 0.73 0.40
C LEU A 342 -25.42 1.78 -0.71
N VAL A 343 -26.50 1.71 -1.49
CA VAL A 343 -26.80 2.71 -2.53
C VAL A 343 -27.16 4.06 -1.90
N ASP A 344 -27.85 4.10 -0.76
CA ASP A 344 -28.12 5.35 -0.04
C ASP A 344 -26.80 6.05 0.37
N MET A 345 -25.78 5.28 0.79
CA MET A 345 -24.46 5.81 1.16
C MET A 345 -23.66 6.41 -0.02
N PHE A 346 -24.12 6.25 -1.26
CA PHE A 346 -23.48 6.89 -2.41
C PHE A 346 -23.76 8.39 -2.45
N ASN A 347 -24.81 8.86 -1.79
CA ASN A 347 -25.15 10.27 -1.67
C ASN A 347 -24.69 10.88 -0.35
N ASP A 348 -23.79 10.20 0.36
CA ASP A 348 -23.21 10.68 1.61
C ASP A 348 -22.44 12.00 1.40
N GLU A 349 -22.52 12.90 2.38
CA GLU A 349 -21.84 14.21 2.33
C GLU A 349 -20.30 14.09 2.33
N ILE A 350 -19.76 12.99 2.84
CA ILE A 350 -18.32 12.75 2.98
C ILE A 350 -17.79 11.86 1.85
N GLU A 351 -16.81 12.38 1.11
CA GLU A 351 -16.15 11.69 -0.01
C GLU A 351 -15.60 10.30 0.36
N GLU A 352 -14.95 10.19 1.53
CA GLU A 352 -14.37 8.93 2.01
C GLU A 352 -15.43 7.85 2.26
N VAL A 353 -16.59 8.23 2.79
CA VAL A 353 -17.71 7.32 3.03
C VAL A 353 -18.33 6.87 1.71
N ARG A 354 -18.53 7.79 0.76
CA ARG A 354 -19.00 7.45 -0.60
C ARG A 354 -18.08 6.44 -1.28
N LEU A 355 -16.77 6.70 -1.28
CA LEU A 355 -15.79 5.80 -1.88
C LEU A 355 -15.79 4.43 -1.19
N LYS A 356 -15.92 4.40 0.14
CA LYS A 356 -15.98 3.17 0.91
C LYS A 356 -17.24 2.35 0.60
N ALA A 357 -18.39 3.00 0.40
CA ALA A 357 -19.62 2.34 -0.03
C ALA A 357 -19.46 1.69 -1.42
N ILE A 358 -18.82 2.39 -2.36
CA ILE A 358 -18.49 1.88 -3.71
C ILE A 358 -17.58 0.64 -3.61
N ASP A 359 -16.54 0.71 -2.79
CA ASP A 359 -15.63 -0.42 -2.57
C ASP A 359 -16.34 -1.63 -1.92
N CYS A 360 -17.25 -1.38 -0.98
CA CYS A 360 -18.07 -2.44 -0.36
C CYS A 360 -18.98 -3.11 -1.40
N MET A 361 -19.70 -2.33 -2.21
CA MET A 361 -20.55 -2.87 -3.27
C MET A 361 -19.75 -3.63 -4.33
N THR A 362 -18.53 -3.17 -4.65
CA THR A 362 -17.62 -3.88 -5.55
C THR A 362 -17.25 -5.26 -5.00
N LYS A 363 -16.97 -5.40 -3.70
CA LYS A 363 -16.63 -6.69 -3.07
C LYS A 363 -17.78 -7.69 -3.13
N ILE A 364 -19.01 -7.24 -2.87
CA ILE A 364 -20.20 -8.11 -2.86
C ILE A 364 -20.87 -8.24 -4.25
N SER A 365 -20.32 -7.61 -5.29
CA SER A 365 -20.91 -7.51 -6.64
C SER A 365 -21.37 -8.84 -7.24
N HIS A 366 -20.67 -9.94 -6.94
CA HIS A 366 -20.99 -11.28 -7.43
C HIS A 366 -22.25 -11.90 -6.77
N LEU A 367 -22.69 -11.36 -5.63
CA LEU A 367 -23.85 -11.81 -4.86
C LEU A 367 -25.13 -11.02 -5.19
N ILE A 368 -25.00 -9.89 -5.89
CA ILE A 368 -26.10 -8.94 -6.11
C ILE A 368 -26.36 -8.73 -7.60
N VAL A 369 -27.59 -8.30 -7.92
CA VAL A 369 -27.99 -7.89 -9.27
C VAL A 369 -28.62 -6.50 -9.17
N LEU A 370 -28.13 -5.56 -9.98
CA LEU A 370 -28.61 -4.19 -9.98
C LEU A 370 -29.93 -4.08 -10.75
N ARG A 371 -30.91 -3.44 -10.10
CA ARG A 371 -32.20 -3.05 -10.69
C ARG A 371 -32.08 -1.68 -11.36
N GLU A 372 -33.04 -1.36 -12.22
CA GLU A 372 -33.06 -0.10 -12.99
C GLU A 372 -33.14 1.13 -12.08
N ASP A 373 -34.00 1.13 -11.06
CA ASP A 373 -34.17 2.23 -10.11
C ASP A 373 -32.90 2.51 -9.28
N GLN A 374 -32.19 1.45 -8.88
CA GLN A 374 -30.93 1.56 -8.14
C GLN A 374 -29.81 2.08 -9.05
N LEU A 375 -29.79 1.63 -10.30
CA LEU A 375 -28.78 2.02 -11.27
C LEU A 375 -28.84 3.52 -11.59
N GLU A 376 -30.03 4.13 -11.68
CA GLU A 376 -30.15 5.58 -11.91
C GLU A 376 -29.46 6.40 -10.80
N ILE A 377 -29.67 6.02 -9.54
CA ILE A 377 -29.03 6.68 -8.38
C ILE A 377 -27.51 6.50 -8.45
N ILE A 378 -27.06 5.26 -8.69
CA ILE A 378 -25.65 4.90 -8.80
C ILE A 378 -24.96 5.71 -9.93
N LEU A 379 -25.61 5.82 -11.09
CA LEU A 379 -25.05 6.54 -12.24
C LEU A 379 -24.96 8.05 -12.02
N GLY A 380 -25.80 8.63 -11.16
CA GLY A 380 -25.69 10.04 -10.75
C GLY A 380 -24.34 10.39 -10.12
N VAL A 381 -23.67 9.43 -9.48
CA VAL A 381 -22.34 9.60 -8.87
C VAL A 381 -21.24 9.83 -9.93
N LEU A 382 -21.46 9.48 -11.20
CA LEU A 382 -20.51 9.79 -12.29
C LEU A 382 -20.34 11.31 -12.49
N GLU A 383 -21.21 12.14 -11.93
CA GLU A 383 -21.06 13.59 -11.96
C GLU A 383 -20.14 14.16 -10.89
N ASP A 384 -19.72 13.34 -9.90
CA ASP A 384 -18.87 13.75 -8.78
C ASP A 384 -17.56 14.39 -9.30
N SER A 385 -17.11 15.48 -8.68
CA SER A 385 -15.87 16.15 -9.05
C SER A 385 -14.63 15.32 -8.73
N ASN A 386 -14.71 14.47 -7.70
CA ASN A 386 -13.60 13.61 -7.29
C ASN A 386 -13.49 12.40 -8.23
N VAL A 387 -12.37 12.39 -8.95
CA VAL A 387 -12.00 11.33 -9.88
C VAL A 387 -11.86 9.95 -9.25
N GLU A 388 -11.47 9.84 -7.99
CA GLU A 388 -11.31 8.54 -7.32
C GLU A 388 -12.66 7.86 -7.09
N ILE A 389 -13.68 8.66 -6.78
CA ILE A 389 -15.06 8.21 -6.67
C ILE A 389 -15.56 7.74 -8.04
N ARG A 390 -15.35 8.53 -9.09
CA ARG A 390 -15.73 8.15 -10.46
C ARG A 390 -15.03 6.88 -10.94
N GLU A 391 -13.72 6.76 -10.73
CA GLU A 391 -12.95 5.56 -11.10
C GLU A 391 -13.33 4.34 -10.26
N GLY A 392 -13.59 4.51 -8.96
CA GLY A 392 -14.13 3.47 -8.09
C GLY A 392 -15.47 2.97 -8.64
N LEU A 393 -16.34 3.89 -9.05
CA LEU A 393 -17.63 3.57 -9.63
C LEU A 393 -17.50 2.84 -10.97
N HIS A 394 -16.58 3.24 -11.85
CA HIS A 394 -16.27 2.50 -13.09
C HIS A 394 -15.86 1.05 -12.80
N ARG A 395 -15.01 0.83 -11.79
CA ARG A 395 -14.59 -0.51 -11.38
C ARG A 395 -15.77 -1.32 -10.86
N MET A 396 -16.60 -0.71 -10.03
CA MET A 396 -17.79 -1.32 -9.45
C MET A 396 -18.81 -1.71 -10.52
N LEU A 397 -19.16 -0.80 -11.43
CA LEU A 397 -20.07 -1.05 -12.56
C LEU A 397 -19.58 -2.20 -13.44
N GLY A 398 -18.27 -2.28 -13.68
CA GLY A 398 -17.65 -3.38 -14.43
C GLY A 398 -17.76 -4.74 -13.74
N ALA A 399 -17.84 -4.77 -12.41
CA ALA A 399 -17.95 -5.99 -11.61
C ALA A 399 -19.41 -6.43 -11.36
N CYS A 400 -20.36 -5.49 -11.32
CA CYS A 400 -21.76 -5.76 -11.05
C CYS A 400 -22.49 -6.47 -12.20
N ARG A 401 -23.53 -7.24 -11.85
CA ARG A 401 -24.47 -7.81 -12.82
C ARG A 401 -25.67 -6.89 -13.01
N LEU A 402 -26.03 -6.64 -14.26
CA LEU A 402 -27.18 -5.84 -14.67
C LEU A 402 -28.35 -6.76 -15.04
N SER A 403 -29.56 -6.37 -14.61
CA SER A 403 -30.77 -7.18 -14.76
C SER A 403 -31.36 -7.20 -16.18
N THR A 404 -31.31 -6.08 -16.91
CA THR A 404 -32.01 -5.94 -18.20
C THR A 404 -31.17 -5.25 -19.28
N LYS A 405 -31.61 -5.37 -20.53
CA LYS A 405 -31.07 -4.62 -21.68
C LYS A 405 -31.12 -3.11 -21.44
N ALA A 406 -32.20 -2.61 -20.84
CA ALA A 406 -32.38 -1.19 -20.55
C ALA A 406 -31.32 -0.68 -19.57
N CYS A 407 -31.04 -1.43 -18.50
CA CYS A 407 -29.98 -1.12 -17.55
C CYS A 407 -28.61 -1.00 -18.24
N LEU A 408 -28.25 -1.97 -19.08
CA LEU A 408 -26.98 -1.93 -19.82
C LEU A 408 -26.91 -0.72 -20.76
N LYS A 409 -28.02 -0.41 -21.46
CA LYS A 409 -28.09 0.74 -22.35
C LYS A 409 -27.90 2.07 -21.62
N ILE A 410 -28.62 2.31 -20.53
CA ILE A 410 -28.51 3.56 -19.74
C ILE A 410 -27.10 3.69 -19.14
N CYS A 411 -26.54 2.59 -18.64
CA CYS A 411 -25.16 2.56 -18.14
C CYS A 411 -24.14 2.99 -19.22
N VAL A 412 -24.21 2.37 -20.41
CA VAL A 412 -23.31 2.71 -21.53
C VAL A 412 -23.48 4.15 -21.97
N GLN A 413 -24.72 4.63 -22.13
CA GLN A 413 -24.98 6.02 -22.53
C GLN A 413 -24.40 7.02 -21.51
N THR A 414 -24.61 6.78 -20.22
CA THR A 414 -24.10 7.66 -19.16
C THR A 414 -22.57 7.64 -19.09
N LEU A 415 -21.93 6.49 -19.31
CA LEU A 415 -20.46 6.40 -19.40
C LEU A 415 -19.91 7.17 -20.61
N LEU A 416 -20.60 7.15 -21.76
CA LEU A 416 -20.20 7.94 -22.93
C LEU A 416 -20.36 9.45 -22.67
N ASP A 417 -21.42 9.87 -21.97
CA ASP A 417 -21.60 11.27 -21.60
C ASP A 417 -20.58 11.70 -20.53
N ASN A 418 -20.22 10.81 -19.60
CA ASN A 418 -19.13 11.02 -18.65
C ASN A 418 -17.80 11.24 -19.38
N LEU A 419 -17.48 10.46 -20.42
CA LEU A 419 -16.27 10.63 -21.22
C LEU A 419 -16.19 11.99 -21.92
N LYS A 420 -17.32 12.51 -22.41
CA LYS A 420 -17.39 13.84 -23.03
C LYS A 420 -17.13 14.96 -22.00
N ARG A 421 -17.61 14.78 -20.77
CA ARG A 421 -17.44 15.75 -19.67
C ARG A 421 -16.03 15.68 -19.05
N TYR A 422 -15.48 14.47 -18.93
CA TYR A 422 -14.23 14.18 -18.25
C TYR A 422 -13.34 13.28 -19.13
N SER A 423 -12.64 13.89 -20.09
CA SER A 423 -11.78 13.16 -21.04
C SER A 423 -10.66 12.37 -20.35
N GLN A 424 -10.21 12.79 -19.17
CA GLN A 424 -9.21 12.11 -18.36
C GLN A 424 -9.67 10.72 -17.87
N ASP A 425 -10.98 10.46 -17.81
CA ASP A 425 -11.51 9.19 -17.29
C ASP A 425 -11.49 8.07 -18.35
N LYS A 426 -11.08 8.38 -19.60
CA LYS A 426 -11.02 7.48 -20.77
C LYS A 426 -10.55 6.07 -20.46
N ARG A 427 -9.38 5.92 -19.82
CA ARG A 427 -8.80 4.59 -19.53
C ARG A 427 -9.63 3.79 -18.54
N SER A 428 -10.22 4.44 -17.54
CA SER A 428 -11.08 3.78 -16.55
C SER A 428 -12.42 3.34 -17.15
N ILE A 429 -12.99 4.15 -18.04
CA ILE A 429 -14.21 3.82 -18.79
C ILE A 429 -13.96 2.66 -19.76
N TRP A 430 -12.81 2.64 -20.45
CA TRP A 430 -12.41 1.52 -21.31
C TRP A 430 -12.35 0.20 -20.54
N ARG A 431 -11.73 0.19 -19.35
CA ARG A 431 -11.72 -1.00 -18.46
C ARG A 431 -13.13 -1.40 -18.04
N CYS A 432 -13.97 -0.43 -17.68
CA CYS A 432 -15.37 -0.68 -17.31
C CYS A 432 -16.16 -1.36 -18.43
N LEU A 433 -16.09 -0.83 -19.65
CA LEU A 433 -16.81 -1.37 -20.82
C LEU A 433 -16.26 -2.72 -21.27
N GLN A 434 -14.95 -2.93 -21.15
CA GLN A 434 -14.32 -4.24 -21.34
C GLN A 434 -14.95 -5.29 -20.41
N SER A 435 -15.05 -4.98 -19.10
CA SER A 435 -15.65 -5.88 -18.12
C SER A 435 -17.17 -6.04 -18.30
N LEU A 436 -17.90 -4.96 -18.60
CA LEU A 436 -19.34 -5.01 -18.86
C LEU A 436 -19.67 -5.89 -20.06
N GLY A 437 -18.90 -5.79 -21.16
CA GLY A 437 -19.09 -6.61 -22.36
C GLY A 437 -18.86 -8.09 -22.07
N SER A 438 -17.78 -8.40 -21.35
CA SER A 438 -17.45 -9.76 -20.91
C SER A 438 -18.51 -10.37 -19.99
N SER A 439 -19.06 -9.57 -19.06
CA SER A 439 -20.06 -10.02 -18.08
C SER A 439 -21.49 -10.11 -18.65
N HIS A 440 -21.81 -9.36 -19.69
CA HIS A 440 -23.16 -9.26 -20.26
C HIS A 440 -23.23 -9.51 -21.77
N PRO A 441 -22.69 -10.63 -22.29
CA PRO A 441 -22.63 -10.86 -23.73
C PRO A 441 -24.02 -10.98 -24.38
N ASN A 442 -24.97 -11.65 -23.70
CA ASN A 442 -26.33 -11.82 -24.20
C ASN A 442 -27.13 -10.51 -24.22
N LEU A 443 -26.97 -9.64 -23.21
CA LEU A 443 -27.63 -8.33 -23.20
C LEU A 443 -27.01 -7.41 -24.26
N THR A 444 -25.69 -7.48 -24.43
CA THR A 444 -24.96 -6.73 -25.45
C THR A 444 -25.42 -7.12 -26.85
N LEU A 445 -25.59 -8.42 -27.15
CA LEU A 445 -26.11 -8.90 -28.44
C LEU A 445 -27.41 -8.18 -28.85
N LEU A 446 -28.34 -7.97 -27.91
CA LEU A 446 -29.61 -7.30 -28.18
C LEU A 446 -29.47 -5.79 -28.45
N LEU A 447 -28.33 -5.20 -28.10
CA LEU A 447 -27.99 -3.79 -28.32
C LEU A 447 -27.09 -3.57 -29.55
N VAL A 448 -26.39 -4.59 -30.05
CA VAL A 448 -25.42 -4.45 -31.16
C VAL A 448 -25.97 -3.66 -32.35
N PRO A 449 -27.18 -3.95 -32.89
CA PRO A 449 -27.70 -3.19 -34.04
C PRO A 449 -27.88 -1.70 -33.75
N GLU A 450 -28.28 -1.35 -32.53
CA GLU A 450 -28.46 0.04 -32.09
C GLU A 450 -27.11 0.72 -31.84
N LEU A 451 -26.18 0.02 -31.18
CA LEU A 451 -24.87 0.54 -30.80
C LEU A 451 -23.95 0.78 -32.00
N LEU A 452 -23.93 -0.17 -32.95
CA LEU A 452 -23.16 -0.05 -34.18
C LEU A 452 -23.90 0.73 -35.27
N THR A 453 -25.12 1.21 -34.98
CA THR A 453 -25.97 1.92 -35.95
C THR A 453 -26.19 1.15 -37.27
N VAL A 454 -26.28 -0.18 -37.18
CA VAL A 454 -26.46 -1.06 -38.36
C VAL A 454 -27.91 -0.98 -38.81
N HIS A 455 -28.14 -0.47 -40.01
CA HIS A 455 -29.47 -0.41 -40.61
C HIS A 455 -29.66 -1.56 -41.62
N PRO A 456 -30.79 -2.30 -41.60
CA PRO A 456 -30.97 -3.47 -42.47
C PRO A 456 -30.93 -3.21 -43.98
N PHE A 457 -31.10 -1.95 -44.40
CA PHE A 457 -31.25 -1.56 -45.80
C PHE A 457 -30.33 -0.42 -46.26
N PHE A 458 -29.62 0.25 -45.34
CA PHE A 458 -28.83 1.45 -45.65
C PHE A 458 -27.46 1.32 -45.02
N ASP A 459 -26.42 1.60 -45.80
CA ASP A 459 -25.07 1.75 -45.28
C ASP A 459 -24.99 3.12 -44.59
N MET A 460 -24.82 3.10 -43.27
CA MET A 460 -24.59 4.30 -42.48
C MET A 460 -23.14 4.79 -42.68
N PRO A 461 -22.87 6.10 -42.56
CA PRO A 461 -21.52 6.61 -42.67
C PRO A 461 -20.61 5.97 -41.61
N GLU A 462 -19.43 5.51 -42.04
CA GLU A 462 -18.42 4.89 -41.18
C GLU A 462 -17.98 5.87 -40.08
N ALA A 463 -18.11 5.45 -38.82
CA ALA A 463 -17.68 6.23 -37.68
C ALA A 463 -16.15 6.25 -37.55
N ASP A 464 -15.62 7.38 -37.08
CA ASP A 464 -14.18 7.61 -36.94
C ASP A 464 -13.60 6.84 -35.74
N VAL A 465 -12.52 6.08 -35.97
CA VAL A 465 -11.81 5.32 -34.92
C VAL A 465 -11.04 6.25 -33.97
N GLU A 466 -10.81 7.50 -34.36
CA GLU A 466 -10.24 8.50 -33.46
C GLU A 466 -11.26 9.02 -32.43
N ASP A 467 -12.57 8.85 -32.65
CA ASP A 467 -13.60 9.23 -31.68
C ASP A 467 -13.56 8.31 -30.44
N PRO A 468 -13.22 8.85 -29.25
CA PRO A 468 -13.17 8.07 -28.02
C PRO A 468 -14.51 7.40 -27.66
N SER A 469 -15.64 8.01 -28.05
CA SER A 469 -16.97 7.47 -27.77
C SER A 469 -17.27 6.23 -28.61
N TYR A 470 -16.91 6.26 -29.90
CA TYR A 470 -17.05 5.10 -30.76
C TYR A 470 -16.13 3.95 -30.35
N VAL A 471 -14.87 4.23 -29.97
CA VAL A 471 -13.95 3.21 -29.44
C VAL A 471 -14.53 2.53 -28.21
N CYS A 472 -15.18 3.27 -27.31
CA CYS A 472 -15.88 2.71 -26.15
C CYS A 472 -16.96 1.68 -26.54
N VAL A 473 -17.78 1.99 -27.56
CA VAL A 473 -18.79 1.08 -28.09
C VAL A 473 -18.13 -0.19 -28.67
N LEU A 474 -17.07 -0.04 -29.46
CA LEU A 474 -16.34 -1.17 -30.03
C LEU A 474 -15.72 -2.06 -28.95
N LEU A 475 -15.16 -1.48 -27.88
CA LEU A 475 -14.61 -2.23 -26.75
C LEU A 475 -15.68 -3.08 -26.06
N LEU A 476 -16.87 -2.53 -25.80
CA LEU A 476 -17.99 -3.29 -25.23
C LEU A 476 -18.37 -4.47 -26.15
N VAL A 477 -18.55 -4.20 -27.45
CA VAL A 477 -19.02 -5.18 -28.44
C VAL A 477 -17.98 -6.29 -28.67
N PHE A 478 -16.70 -5.96 -28.82
CA PHE A 478 -15.64 -6.95 -29.02
C PHE A 478 -15.46 -7.85 -27.80
N ASN A 479 -15.52 -7.30 -26.58
CA ASN A 479 -15.45 -8.10 -25.36
C ASN A 479 -16.68 -9.00 -25.18
N ALA A 480 -17.88 -8.55 -25.57
CA ALA A 480 -19.05 -9.42 -25.61
C ALA A 480 -18.95 -10.52 -26.69
N ALA A 481 -18.39 -10.19 -27.86
CA ALA A 481 -18.28 -11.12 -28.99
C ALA A 481 -17.38 -12.33 -28.70
N GLN A 482 -16.42 -12.19 -27.77
CA GLN A 482 -15.59 -13.30 -27.31
C GLN A 482 -16.44 -14.44 -26.69
N PHE A 483 -17.51 -14.10 -25.99
CA PHE A 483 -18.39 -15.05 -25.30
C PHE A 483 -19.70 -15.31 -26.05
N CYS A 484 -20.03 -14.50 -27.06
CA CYS A 484 -21.23 -14.63 -27.90
C CYS A 484 -20.88 -14.53 -29.39
N PRO A 485 -20.56 -15.67 -30.05
CA PRO A 485 -20.15 -15.69 -31.47
C PRO A 485 -21.20 -15.15 -32.44
N GLN A 486 -22.48 -15.12 -32.06
CA GLN A 486 -23.55 -14.54 -32.88
C GLN A 486 -23.29 -13.06 -33.20
N ILE A 487 -22.62 -12.33 -32.31
CA ILE A 487 -22.25 -10.92 -32.52
C ILE A 487 -21.32 -10.78 -33.74
N LEU A 488 -20.42 -11.73 -33.98
CA LEU A 488 -19.47 -11.68 -35.10
C LEU A 488 -20.19 -11.69 -36.47
N SER A 489 -21.36 -12.33 -36.54
CA SER A 489 -22.16 -12.36 -37.77
C SER A 489 -22.80 -11.00 -38.12
N LEU A 490 -22.90 -10.10 -37.14
CA LEU A 490 -23.43 -8.75 -37.30
C LEU A 490 -22.36 -7.74 -37.72
N PHE A 491 -21.08 -8.14 -37.78
CA PHE A 491 -20.01 -7.22 -38.15
C PHE A 491 -20.00 -6.95 -39.65
N GLU A 492 -20.04 -5.66 -39.99
CA GLU A 492 -19.72 -5.18 -41.33
C GLU A 492 -18.19 -5.18 -41.56
N GLU A 493 -17.77 -5.02 -42.81
CA GLU A 493 -16.35 -5.10 -43.17
C GLU A 493 -15.51 -4.01 -42.48
N HIS A 494 -16.06 -2.81 -42.34
CA HIS A 494 -15.38 -1.71 -41.67
C HIS A 494 -15.13 -2.02 -40.17
N ILE A 495 -16.09 -2.64 -39.48
CA ILE A 495 -15.94 -3.09 -38.08
C ILE A 495 -14.82 -4.12 -37.95
N ARG A 496 -14.67 -5.04 -38.91
CA ARG A 496 -13.55 -6.00 -38.93
C ARG A 496 -12.20 -5.30 -39.11
N ARG A 497 -12.13 -4.24 -39.93
CA ARG A 497 -10.91 -3.42 -40.06
C ARG A 497 -10.59 -2.68 -38.76
N HIS A 498 -11.60 -2.07 -38.12
CA HIS A 498 -11.44 -1.38 -36.84
C HIS A 498 -10.99 -2.32 -35.73
N TYR A 499 -11.53 -3.54 -35.69
CA TYR A 499 -11.06 -4.59 -34.78
C TYR A 499 -9.56 -4.87 -34.95
N ARG A 500 -9.08 -5.06 -36.19
CA ARG A 500 -7.65 -5.31 -36.47
C ARG A 500 -6.79 -4.15 -35.97
N TYR A 501 -7.16 -2.92 -36.32
CA TYR A 501 -6.43 -1.72 -35.89
C TYR A 501 -6.41 -1.56 -34.36
N LEU A 502 -7.55 -1.72 -33.69
CA LEU A 502 -7.63 -1.59 -32.24
C LEU A 502 -6.94 -2.75 -31.51
N ARG A 503 -6.94 -3.96 -32.09
CA ARG A 503 -6.20 -5.10 -31.54
C ARG A 503 -4.69 -4.86 -31.55
N ASP A 504 -4.17 -4.19 -32.57
CA ASP A 504 -2.75 -3.86 -32.68
C ASP A 504 -2.35 -2.67 -31.78
N THR A 505 -3.23 -1.67 -31.65
CA THR A 505 -2.93 -0.43 -30.91
C THR A 505 -3.23 -0.51 -29.40
N ILE A 506 -4.29 -1.21 -28.99
CA ILE A 506 -4.76 -1.31 -27.58
C ILE A 506 -5.08 -2.76 -27.19
N SER A 507 -4.14 -3.66 -27.45
CA SER A 507 -4.25 -5.12 -27.24
C SER A 507 -4.67 -5.55 -25.82
N ASN A 508 -4.42 -4.73 -24.80
CA ASN A 508 -4.83 -4.99 -23.41
C ASN A 508 -6.36 -4.88 -23.18
N PHE A 509 -7.07 -4.17 -24.06
CA PHE A 509 -8.50 -3.90 -23.96
C PHE A 509 -9.35 -4.70 -24.96
N VAL A 510 -8.77 -5.09 -26.09
CA VAL A 510 -9.46 -5.78 -27.19
C VAL A 510 -9.11 -7.27 -27.15
N PRO A 511 -10.07 -8.19 -26.98
CA PRO A 511 -9.78 -9.62 -26.92
C PRO A 511 -9.45 -10.19 -28.30
N ARG A 512 -8.95 -11.43 -28.34
CA ARG A 512 -8.79 -12.18 -29.60
C ARG A 512 -10.13 -12.81 -30.00
N LEU A 513 -10.60 -12.52 -31.23
CA LEU A 513 -11.84 -13.02 -31.81
C LEU A 513 -11.57 -13.98 -32.98
N GLN A 514 -12.37 -15.05 -33.06
CA GLN A 514 -12.31 -16.03 -34.15
C GLN A 514 -13.16 -15.55 -35.34
N LEU A 515 -12.59 -14.76 -36.25
CA LEU A 515 -13.27 -14.24 -37.43
C LEU A 515 -13.13 -15.23 -38.61
N ALA A 516 -14.24 -15.59 -39.26
CA ALA A 516 -14.24 -16.47 -40.43
C ALA A 516 -13.46 -15.83 -41.60
N GLY A 517 -12.51 -16.59 -42.19
CA GLY A 517 -11.63 -16.11 -43.26
C GLY A 517 -10.24 -15.65 -42.79
N VAL A 518 -9.93 -15.80 -41.51
CA VAL A 518 -8.59 -15.59 -40.95
C VAL A 518 -7.92 -16.96 -40.81
N GLU A 519 -7.06 -17.32 -41.76
CA GLU A 519 -6.02 -18.30 -41.47
C GLU A 519 -5.12 -17.65 -40.40
N ASP A 520 -5.11 -18.20 -39.19
CA ASP A 520 -4.16 -17.81 -38.14
C ASP A 520 -2.74 -18.07 -38.65
N MET A 521 -2.12 -17.07 -39.28
CA MET A 521 -0.68 -16.99 -39.53
C MET A 521 0.09 -16.64 -38.24
N GLU A 522 -0.39 -17.12 -37.10
CA GLU A 522 0.36 -17.22 -35.85
C GLU A 522 0.09 -18.62 -35.28
N THR A 523 0.60 -19.64 -35.97
CA THR A 523 1.10 -20.80 -35.23
C THR A 523 1.93 -20.25 -34.06
N GLN A 524 1.64 -20.69 -32.84
CA GLN A 524 2.57 -20.64 -31.72
C GLN A 524 3.86 -21.32 -32.20
N VAL A 525 4.73 -20.59 -32.86
CA VAL A 525 6.13 -20.96 -32.97
C VAL A 525 6.64 -20.76 -31.55
N ASP A 526 7.16 -21.80 -30.93
CA ASP A 526 7.76 -21.77 -29.59
C ASP A 526 8.94 -20.77 -29.55
N PHE A 527 8.65 -19.46 -29.50
CA PHE A 527 9.65 -18.38 -29.45
C PHE A 527 10.48 -18.46 -28.17
N ASP A 528 9.88 -18.89 -27.06
CA ASP A 528 10.50 -19.00 -25.74
C ASP A 528 11.74 -19.92 -25.73
N THR A 529 11.77 -20.95 -26.59
CA THR A 529 12.91 -21.87 -26.66
C THR A 529 14.11 -21.24 -27.39
N ASN A 530 13.87 -20.38 -28.39
CA ASN A 530 14.91 -19.72 -29.16
C ASN A 530 15.52 -18.50 -28.43
N THR A 531 14.72 -17.71 -27.70
CA THR A 531 15.22 -16.55 -26.93
C THR A 531 16.12 -16.99 -25.78
N ASN A 532 15.73 -18.01 -25.03
CA ASN A 532 16.56 -18.58 -23.96
C ASN A 532 17.86 -19.20 -24.49
N TYR A 533 17.82 -19.90 -25.63
CA TYR A 533 19.02 -20.43 -26.27
C TYR A 533 19.96 -19.31 -26.74
N PHE A 534 19.42 -18.25 -27.35
CA PHE A 534 20.20 -17.06 -27.73
C PHE A 534 20.86 -16.41 -26.50
N LEU A 535 20.11 -16.24 -25.42
CA LEU A 535 20.63 -15.68 -24.17
C LEU A 535 21.75 -16.55 -23.58
N GLN A 536 21.61 -17.88 -23.59
CA GLN A 536 22.69 -18.80 -23.20
C GLN A 536 23.93 -18.66 -24.10
N ASN A 537 23.77 -18.44 -25.40
CA ASN A 537 24.88 -18.17 -26.31
C ASN A 537 25.56 -16.81 -26.07
N VAL A 538 24.80 -15.78 -25.67
CA VAL A 538 25.38 -14.50 -25.22
C VAL A 538 26.20 -14.74 -23.94
N MET A 539 25.64 -15.45 -22.97
CA MET A 539 26.32 -15.75 -21.70
C MET A 539 27.57 -16.61 -21.88
N SER A 540 27.55 -17.59 -22.78
CA SER A 540 28.73 -18.40 -23.08
C SER A 540 29.86 -17.57 -23.69
N ARG A 541 29.55 -16.59 -24.55
CA ARG A 541 30.53 -15.62 -25.09
C ARG A 541 31.09 -14.71 -24.00
N LEU A 542 30.27 -14.27 -23.05
CA LEU A 542 30.69 -13.42 -21.93
C LEU A 542 31.65 -14.12 -20.97
N ASN A 543 31.46 -15.43 -20.76
CA ASN A 543 32.25 -16.25 -19.84
C ASN A 543 33.53 -16.86 -20.47
N GLN A 544 33.87 -16.52 -21.72
CA GLN A 544 35.12 -16.95 -22.34
C GLN A 544 36.33 -16.22 -21.74
N PRO A 545 37.48 -16.90 -21.58
CA PRO A 545 38.69 -16.30 -21.00
C PRO A 545 39.22 -15.14 -21.85
N THR A 546 39.74 -14.13 -21.15
CA THR A 546 40.22 -12.83 -21.65
C THR A 546 40.92 -12.87 -22.99
N SER A 547 40.34 -12.15 -23.97
CA SER A 547 40.95 -11.88 -25.28
C SER A 547 41.36 -10.40 -25.42
N THR A 548 42.26 -10.09 -26.35
CA THR A 548 42.69 -8.70 -26.68
C THR A 548 41.56 -7.80 -27.21
N ASN A 549 40.37 -8.34 -27.49
CA ASN A 549 39.20 -7.62 -27.97
C ASN A 549 37.99 -7.68 -27.00
N GLN A 550 38.21 -7.95 -25.72
CA GLN A 550 37.13 -8.18 -24.74
C GLN A 550 36.08 -7.04 -24.70
N ILE A 551 36.53 -5.77 -24.78
CA ILE A 551 35.62 -4.61 -24.79
C ILE A 551 34.65 -4.66 -25.98
N LYS A 552 35.12 -5.06 -27.18
CA LYS A 552 34.26 -5.17 -28.37
C LYS A 552 33.24 -6.29 -28.24
N VAL A 553 33.64 -7.41 -27.62
CA VAL A 553 32.73 -8.54 -27.35
C VAL A 553 31.65 -8.11 -26.35
N TRP A 554 32.03 -7.39 -25.30
CA TRP A 554 31.09 -6.83 -24.33
C TRP A 554 30.18 -5.78 -24.95
N ASP A 555 30.70 -4.84 -25.76
CA ASP A 555 29.87 -3.85 -26.47
C ASP A 555 28.85 -4.56 -27.40
N ALA A 556 29.25 -5.61 -28.12
CA ALA A 556 28.34 -6.39 -28.96
C ALA A 556 27.27 -7.14 -28.14
N ALA A 557 27.67 -7.83 -27.07
CA ALA A 557 26.75 -8.53 -26.19
C ALA A 557 25.78 -7.57 -25.48
N CYS A 558 26.22 -6.37 -25.10
CA CYS A 558 25.37 -5.35 -24.51
C CYS A 558 24.26 -4.92 -25.48
N ASN A 559 24.60 -4.69 -26.76
CA ASN A 559 23.62 -4.36 -27.79
C ASN A 559 22.64 -5.52 -28.05
N ASP A 560 23.13 -6.76 -28.06
CA ASP A 560 22.30 -7.97 -28.19
C ASP A 560 21.29 -8.07 -27.03
N LEU A 561 21.72 -7.82 -25.78
CA LEU A 561 20.87 -7.84 -24.59
C LEU A 561 19.82 -6.72 -24.63
N ILE A 562 20.22 -5.47 -24.94
CA ILE A 562 19.28 -4.35 -25.04
C ILE A 562 18.19 -4.62 -26.09
N ARG A 563 18.55 -5.22 -27.24
CA ARG A 563 17.58 -5.63 -28.25
C ARG A 563 16.69 -6.76 -27.77
N LEU A 564 17.24 -7.76 -27.08
CA LEU A 564 16.45 -8.87 -26.54
C LEU A 564 15.40 -8.37 -25.54
N ALA A 565 15.74 -7.37 -24.72
CA ALA A 565 14.80 -6.75 -23.79
C ALA A 565 13.65 -5.99 -24.48
N GLN A 566 13.86 -5.49 -25.70
CA GLN A 566 12.82 -4.84 -26.51
C GLN A 566 11.88 -5.86 -27.20
N ILE A 567 12.35 -7.10 -27.38
CA ILE A 567 11.61 -8.16 -28.08
C ILE A 567 10.80 -9.01 -27.10
N ASP A 568 11.39 -9.39 -25.97
CA ASP A 568 10.79 -10.29 -24.98
C ASP A 568 10.59 -9.58 -23.65
N SER A 569 9.34 -9.19 -23.38
CA SER A 569 8.94 -8.51 -22.15
C SER A 569 9.11 -9.36 -20.88
N ASN A 570 9.09 -10.69 -21.00
CA ASN A 570 9.23 -11.58 -19.84
C ASN A 570 10.68 -11.60 -19.34
N LEU A 571 11.64 -11.60 -20.26
CA LEU A 571 13.08 -11.58 -19.96
C LEU A 571 13.64 -10.15 -19.79
N ALA A 572 12.91 -9.12 -20.20
CA ALA A 572 13.37 -7.73 -20.26
C ALA A 572 14.07 -7.26 -18.97
N HIS A 573 13.42 -7.40 -17.81
CA HIS A 573 13.97 -6.91 -16.54
C HIS A 573 15.33 -7.50 -16.19
N GLY A 574 15.47 -8.82 -16.37
CA GLY A 574 16.72 -9.53 -16.09
C GLY A 574 17.82 -9.21 -17.11
N VAL A 575 17.47 -9.18 -18.39
CA VAL A 575 18.40 -8.87 -19.47
C VAL A 575 18.92 -7.42 -19.37
N GLU A 576 18.07 -6.47 -18.95
CA GLU A 576 18.48 -5.08 -18.72
C GLU A 576 19.39 -4.92 -17.49
N LEU A 577 19.21 -5.74 -16.44
CA LEU A 577 20.16 -5.78 -15.32
C LEU A 577 21.55 -6.21 -15.81
N LEU A 578 21.61 -7.29 -16.59
CA LEU A 578 22.85 -7.77 -17.21
C LEU A 578 23.49 -6.72 -18.12
N ALA A 579 22.69 -6.07 -18.98
CA ALA A 579 23.18 -5.02 -19.87
C ALA A 579 23.76 -3.84 -19.07
N THR A 580 23.06 -3.38 -18.02
CA THR A 580 23.54 -2.28 -17.17
C THR A 580 24.82 -2.65 -16.41
N GLN A 581 24.93 -3.91 -15.94
CA GLN A 581 26.15 -4.42 -15.33
C GLN A 581 27.30 -4.47 -16.35
N LEU A 582 27.03 -4.89 -17.58
CA LEU A 582 28.02 -4.97 -18.66
C LEU A 582 28.50 -3.57 -19.08
N GLU A 583 27.60 -2.58 -19.17
CA GLU A 583 27.94 -1.16 -19.39
C GLU A 583 28.93 -0.65 -18.35
N CYS A 584 28.72 -0.97 -17.06
CA CYS A 584 29.67 -0.60 -16.00
C CYS A 584 31.06 -1.19 -16.24
N HIS A 585 31.17 -2.47 -16.59
CA HIS A 585 32.46 -3.14 -16.82
C HIS A 585 33.16 -2.63 -18.10
N ILE A 586 32.39 -2.31 -19.15
CA ILE A 586 32.90 -1.66 -20.36
C ILE A 586 33.49 -0.28 -20.01
N LEU A 587 32.78 0.53 -19.22
CA LEU A 587 33.27 1.84 -18.78
C LEU A 587 34.52 1.73 -17.89
N ILE A 588 34.56 0.77 -16.96
CA ILE A 588 35.75 0.47 -16.16
C ILE A 588 36.95 0.15 -17.07
N ALA A 589 36.78 -0.74 -18.05
CA ALA A 589 37.85 -1.11 -18.96
C ALA A 589 38.28 0.06 -19.86
N LYS A 590 37.34 0.90 -20.34
CA LYS A 590 37.63 2.11 -21.12
C LYS A 590 38.43 3.14 -20.31
N VAL A 591 38.09 3.34 -19.03
CA VAL A 591 38.86 4.23 -18.13
C VAL A 591 40.26 3.69 -17.89
N MET A 592 40.39 2.42 -17.50
CA MET A 592 41.67 1.82 -17.09
C MET A 592 42.66 1.64 -18.24
N ASN A 593 42.17 1.47 -19.48
CA ASN A 593 42.99 1.38 -20.70
C ASN A 593 43.27 2.74 -21.36
N SER A 594 42.74 3.84 -20.82
CA SER A 594 42.99 5.17 -21.37
C SER A 594 44.46 5.58 -21.14
N PRO A 595 45.17 6.13 -22.13
CA PRO A 595 46.57 6.56 -21.97
C PRO A 595 46.71 7.61 -20.86
N ALA A 596 45.71 8.48 -20.70
CA ALA A 596 45.64 9.50 -19.64
C ALA A 596 45.54 8.92 -18.21
N TRP A 597 45.08 7.67 -18.07
CA TRP A 597 45.06 6.96 -16.79
C TRP A 597 46.42 6.36 -16.44
N ILE A 598 47.19 5.95 -17.47
CA ILE A 598 48.46 5.24 -17.34
C ILE A 598 49.62 6.23 -17.07
N ASP A 599 49.68 7.34 -17.81
CA ASP A 599 50.75 8.34 -17.68
C ASP A 599 50.21 9.71 -17.22
N SER A 600 50.25 9.95 -15.90
CA SER A 600 49.78 11.21 -15.28
C SER A 600 50.75 12.39 -15.47
N SER A 601 51.96 12.15 -15.97
CA SER A 601 53.04 13.15 -16.11
C SER A 601 53.09 13.87 -17.47
N SER A 602 52.27 13.45 -18.44
CA SER A 602 52.27 13.94 -19.83
C SER A 602 50.86 14.32 -20.33
N LEU A 603 49.99 14.78 -19.43
CA LEU A 603 48.60 15.10 -19.75
C LEU A 603 48.46 16.43 -20.50
N ASN A 604 47.90 16.38 -21.72
CA ASN A 604 47.20 17.52 -22.30
C ASN A 604 45.83 17.68 -21.60
N ALA A 605 45.36 18.91 -21.42
CA ALA A 605 44.10 19.19 -20.71
C ALA A 605 42.87 18.46 -21.32
N GLN A 606 42.87 18.24 -22.64
CA GLN A 606 41.77 17.59 -23.36
C GLN A 606 41.62 16.09 -23.03
N ASP A 607 42.72 15.36 -22.85
CA ASP A 607 42.68 13.91 -22.56
C ASP A 607 42.21 13.63 -21.12
N GLY A 608 42.47 14.56 -20.19
CA GLY A 608 41.98 14.51 -18.82
C GLY A 608 40.46 14.67 -18.70
N ASP A 609 39.86 15.52 -19.55
CA ASP A 609 38.41 15.74 -19.59
C ASP A 609 37.65 14.51 -20.12
N VAL A 610 38.24 13.76 -21.05
CA VAL A 610 37.65 12.49 -21.55
C VAL A 610 37.55 11.45 -20.44
N VAL A 611 38.63 11.24 -19.68
CA VAL A 611 38.64 10.29 -18.55
C VAL A 611 37.65 10.71 -17.47
N LYS A 612 37.57 12.02 -17.18
CA LYS A 612 36.60 12.55 -16.23
C LYS A 612 35.16 12.24 -16.65
N ASN A 613 34.81 12.49 -17.91
CA ASN A 613 33.48 12.20 -18.45
C ASN A 613 33.14 10.70 -18.39
N LEU A 614 34.11 9.82 -18.67
CA LEU A 614 33.93 8.37 -18.54
C LEU A 614 33.70 7.95 -17.08
N ILE A 615 34.41 8.56 -16.13
CA ILE A 615 34.21 8.31 -14.70
C ILE A 615 32.82 8.79 -14.27
N ASP A 616 32.37 9.97 -14.71
CA ASP A 616 31.03 10.48 -14.41
C ASP A 616 29.92 9.57 -14.99
N GLN A 617 30.11 9.06 -16.21
CA GLN A 617 29.22 8.05 -16.80
C GLN A 617 29.22 6.75 -15.99
N LEU A 618 30.39 6.28 -15.54
CA LEU A 618 30.50 5.09 -14.71
C LEU A 618 29.79 5.27 -13.36
N GLN A 619 29.92 6.44 -12.72
CA GLN A 619 29.19 6.72 -11.47
C GLN A 619 27.68 6.61 -11.70
N ARG A 620 27.13 7.30 -12.71
CA ARG A 620 25.70 7.26 -13.03
C ARG A 620 25.21 5.87 -13.38
N CYS A 621 25.94 5.12 -14.20
CA CYS A 621 25.60 3.74 -14.56
C CYS A 621 25.63 2.81 -13.33
N SER A 622 26.63 2.95 -12.45
CA SER A 622 26.71 2.15 -11.22
C SER A 622 25.58 2.45 -10.21
N LEU A 623 25.09 3.70 -10.17
CA LEU A 623 23.94 4.09 -9.35
C LEU A 623 22.63 3.52 -9.93
N ARG A 624 22.46 3.58 -11.26
CA ARG A 624 21.34 2.92 -11.95
C ARG A 624 21.30 1.43 -11.61
N LEU A 625 22.44 0.75 -11.68
CA LEU A 625 22.56 -0.66 -11.34
C LEU A 625 22.14 -0.97 -9.89
N GLN A 626 22.46 -0.07 -8.94
CA GLN A 626 22.16 -0.27 -7.52
C GLN A 626 20.70 0.02 -7.15
N TYR A 627 20.07 1.01 -7.78
CA TYR A 627 18.77 1.55 -7.32
C TYR A 627 17.61 1.33 -8.27
N MET A 628 17.84 1.01 -9.55
CA MET A 628 16.73 0.74 -10.49
C MET A 628 16.19 -0.68 -10.37
N PHE A 629 16.91 -1.61 -9.75
CA PHE A 629 16.56 -3.02 -9.73
C PHE A 629 16.17 -3.48 -8.33
N SER A 630 15.12 -4.28 -8.28
CA SER A 630 14.55 -4.86 -7.06
C SER A 630 14.36 -6.38 -7.21
N ASN A 631 13.94 -7.04 -6.12
CA ASN A 631 13.81 -8.51 -6.05
C ASN A 631 15.11 -9.29 -6.38
N LEU A 632 16.25 -8.72 -5.99
CA LEU A 632 17.57 -9.30 -6.21
C LEU A 632 17.93 -10.33 -5.12
N SER A 633 18.55 -11.43 -5.54
CA SER A 633 19.19 -12.41 -4.67
C SER A 633 20.38 -11.81 -3.90
N THR A 634 20.82 -12.48 -2.84
CA THR A 634 21.98 -12.06 -2.05
C THR A 634 23.26 -12.00 -2.90
N GLU A 635 23.44 -12.95 -3.82
CA GLU A 635 24.61 -12.98 -4.71
C GLU A 635 24.63 -11.79 -5.68
N GLU A 636 23.49 -11.49 -6.31
CA GLU A 636 23.33 -10.33 -7.20
C GLU A 636 23.57 -9.01 -6.45
N LYS A 637 23.03 -8.87 -5.24
CA LYS A 637 23.26 -7.68 -4.40
C LYS A 637 24.75 -7.47 -4.11
N LEU A 638 25.47 -8.53 -3.75
CA LEU A 638 26.91 -8.46 -3.47
C LEU A 638 27.72 -8.13 -4.73
N LEU A 639 27.33 -8.67 -5.88
CA LEU A 639 27.93 -8.39 -7.18
C LEU A 639 27.77 -6.91 -7.57
N ILE A 640 26.56 -6.37 -7.46
CA ILE A 640 26.27 -4.96 -7.72
C ILE A 640 27.04 -4.05 -6.76
N GLN A 641 27.08 -4.40 -5.46
CA GLN A 641 27.88 -3.68 -4.48
C GLN A 641 29.38 -3.72 -4.79
N SER A 642 29.90 -4.85 -5.28
CA SER A 642 31.29 -4.95 -5.74
C SER A 642 31.57 -4.03 -6.93
N THR A 643 30.68 -3.99 -7.93
CA THR A 643 30.81 -3.08 -9.09
C THR A 643 30.72 -1.60 -8.67
N ARG A 644 29.82 -1.27 -7.72
CA ARG A 644 29.76 0.08 -7.13
C ARG A 644 31.07 0.45 -6.44
N LEU A 645 31.65 -0.46 -5.64
CA LEU A 645 32.95 -0.23 -5.01
C LEU A 645 34.08 -0.04 -6.03
N GLN A 646 34.06 -0.75 -7.16
CA GLN A 646 35.01 -0.52 -8.27
C GLN A 646 34.90 0.91 -8.81
N ALA A 647 33.68 1.36 -9.10
CA ALA A 647 33.44 2.72 -9.56
C ALA A 647 33.93 3.77 -8.54
N MET A 648 33.63 3.59 -7.25
CA MET A 648 34.10 4.48 -6.19
C MET A 648 35.64 4.49 -6.07
N ALA A 649 36.27 3.33 -6.17
CA ALA A 649 37.73 3.19 -6.11
C ALA A 649 38.43 3.89 -7.27
N ILE A 650 37.91 3.74 -8.50
CA ILE A 650 38.42 4.43 -9.69
C ILE A 650 38.33 5.96 -9.51
N GLN A 651 37.19 6.45 -9.02
CA GLN A 651 37.01 7.87 -8.75
C GLN A 651 37.98 8.38 -7.68
N LEU A 652 38.15 7.65 -6.58
CA LEU A 652 39.08 8.02 -5.52
C LEU A 652 40.52 8.09 -6.04
N VAL A 653 40.94 7.09 -6.84
CA VAL A 653 42.27 7.05 -7.45
C VAL A 653 42.47 8.21 -8.43
N TYR A 654 41.48 8.51 -9.27
CA TYR A 654 41.53 9.65 -10.19
C TYR A 654 41.72 10.96 -9.45
N ILE A 655 40.92 11.21 -8.41
CA ILE A 655 40.97 12.45 -7.65
C ILE A 655 42.33 12.61 -6.94
N VAL A 656 42.86 11.54 -6.36
CA VAL A 656 44.16 11.59 -5.67
C VAL A 656 45.34 11.80 -6.62
N ARG A 657 45.26 11.27 -7.86
CA ARG A 657 46.37 11.33 -8.82
C ARG A 657 46.33 12.51 -9.77
N ALA A 658 45.13 12.94 -10.18
CA ALA A 658 44.92 13.87 -11.30
C ALA A 658 44.17 15.15 -10.91
N SER A 659 43.71 15.29 -9.65
CA SER A 659 43.01 16.47 -9.17
C SER A 659 43.70 17.08 -7.95
N ASN A 660 43.58 18.41 -7.80
CA ASN A 660 44.03 19.15 -6.61
C ASN A 660 42.96 19.21 -5.50
N THR A 661 41.84 18.51 -5.66
CA THR A 661 40.73 18.49 -4.70
C THR A 661 40.98 17.53 -3.54
N SER A 662 40.59 17.92 -2.32
CA SER A 662 40.67 17.05 -1.15
C SER A 662 39.83 15.77 -1.33
N ALA A 663 40.44 14.62 -1.09
CA ALA A 663 39.83 13.29 -1.19
C ALA A 663 39.49 12.66 0.16
N LEU A 664 39.70 13.36 1.29
CA LEU A 664 39.57 12.78 2.64
C LEU A 664 38.15 12.28 2.94
N ALA A 665 37.14 13.07 2.63
CA ALA A 665 35.76 12.66 2.88
C ALA A 665 35.33 11.49 1.95
N LEU A 666 35.87 11.44 0.72
CA LEU A 666 35.65 10.32 -0.20
C LEU A 666 36.32 9.04 0.29
N SER A 667 37.52 9.11 0.88
CA SER A 667 38.16 7.96 1.51
C SER A 667 37.37 7.44 2.70
N ASP A 668 36.88 8.33 3.57
CA ASP A 668 36.10 7.92 4.75
C ASP A 668 34.79 7.24 4.32
N HIS A 669 34.10 7.80 3.32
CA HIS A 669 32.88 7.22 2.76
C HIS A 669 33.16 5.85 2.11
N PHE A 670 34.21 5.75 1.30
CA PHE A 670 34.62 4.49 0.67
C PHE A 670 34.93 3.40 1.71
N VAL A 671 35.69 3.74 2.76
CA VAL A 671 36.00 2.79 3.85
C VAL A 671 34.72 2.35 4.54
N SER A 672 33.82 3.27 4.90
CA SER A 672 32.54 2.92 5.53
C SER A 672 31.72 1.92 4.70
N ARG A 673 31.70 2.06 3.37
CA ARG A 673 31.04 1.10 2.47
C ARG A 673 31.73 -0.26 2.42
N VAL A 674 33.06 -0.31 2.50
CA VAL A 674 33.82 -1.56 2.62
C VAL A 674 33.56 -2.24 3.96
N GLU A 675 33.46 -1.47 5.05
CA GLU A 675 33.17 -2.02 6.37
C GLU A 675 31.78 -2.64 6.46
N ALA A 676 30.80 -2.10 5.74
CA ALA A 676 29.46 -2.67 5.65
C ALA A 676 29.45 -4.08 5.00
N LEU A 677 30.47 -4.45 4.24
CA LEU A 677 30.62 -5.80 3.66
C LEU A 677 31.32 -6.78 4.61
N LYS A 678 31.86 -6.32 5.75
CA LYS A 678 32.49 -7.19 6.76
C LYS A 678 31.40 -8.07 7.39
N GLY A 679 31.47 -9.38 7.17
CA GLY A 679 30.53 -10.36 7.72
C GLY A 679 29.82 -11.22 6.66
N TYR A 680 29.87 -10.84 5.39
CA TYR A 680 29.41 -11.69 4.29
C TYR A 680 30.47 -12.74 3.93
N GLY A 681 30.08 -14.02 3.89
CA GLY A 681 31.01 -15.14 3.70
C GLY A 681 31.54 -15.31 2.27
N ASN A 682 30.69 -15.13 1.26
CA ASN A 682 31.03 -15.33 -0.15
C ASN A 682 31.02 -13.99 -0.91
N LEU A 683 32.11 -13.23 -0.82
CA LEU A 683 32.25 -11.95 -1.50
C LEU A 683 32.84 -12.12 -2.92
N PRO A 684 32.40 -11.32 -3.91
CA PRO A 684 33.05 -11.26 -5.22
C PRO A 684 34.55 -10.94 -5.12
N SER A 685 35.35 -11.44 -6.08
CA SER A 685 36.83 -11.37 -6.05
C SER A 685 37.38 -9.99 -5.65
N PHE A 686 36.91 -8.94 -6.33
CA PHE A 686 37.36 -7.57 -6.07
C PHE A 686 37.01 -7.09 -4.65
N ALA A 687 35.74 -7.21 -4.24
CA ALA A 687 35.28 -6.82 -2.91
C ALA A 687 35.99 -7.63 -1.81
N GLY A 688 36.19 -8.92 -2.01
CA GLY A 688 36.91 -9.80 -1.07
C GLY A 688 38.38 -9.41 -0.89
N CYS A 689 39.08 -9.03 -1.97
CA CYS A 689 40.44 -8.49 -1.88
C CYS A 689 40.50 -7.17 -1.10
N ILE A 690 39.58 -6.25 -1.38
CA ILE A 690 39.56 -4.94 -0.72
C ILE A 690 39.23 -5.04 0.77
N VAL A 691 38.24 -5.85 1.15
CA VAL A 691 37.88 -6.05 2.56
C VAL A 691 39.07 -6.62 3.33
N LYS A 692 39.83 -7.56 2.75
CA LYS A 692 41.03 -8.14 3.37
C LYS A 692 42.14 -7.11 3.56
N GLU A 693 42.44 -6.30 2.53
CA GLU A 693 43.52 -5.32 2.58
C GLU A 693 43.18 -4.12 3.49
N ILE A 694 41.96 -3.61 3.44
CA ILE A 694 41.55 -2.49 4.32
C ILE A 694 41.48 -2.91 5.79
N SER A 695 41.15 -4.17 6.08
CA SER A 695 41.17 -4.68 7.46
C SER A 695 42.58 -4.75 8.06
N ARG A 696 43.63 -4.68 7.23
CA ARG A 696 45.05 -4.69 7.66
C ARG A 696 45.64 -3.28 7.83
N LEU A 697 44.91 -2.23 7.45
CA LEU A 697 45.43 -0.86 7.47
C LEU A 697 45.22 -0.19 8.83
N GLU A 698 46.29 0.45 9.31
CA GLU A 698 46.26 1.31 10.51
C GLU A 698 45.80 2.74 10.19
N ASP A 699 46.01 3.21 8.96
CA ASP A 699 45.68 4.57 8.48
C ASP A 699 45.00 4.51 7.11
N THR A 700 43.83 5.14 6.99
CA THR A 700 42.98 5.17 5.78
C THR A 700 43.07 6.49 5.00
N LYS A 701 44.19 7.21 5.12
CA LYS A 701 44.45 8.42 4.31
C LYS A 701 44.32 8.16 2.80
N PRO A 702 43.83 9.15 2.00
CA PRO A 702 43.59 8.98 0.56
C PRO A 702 44.79 8.47 -0.24
N GLY A 703 46.00 8.96 0.04
CA GLY A 703 47.21 8.55 -0.67
C GLY A 703 47.68 7.12 -0.34
N VAL A 704 47.32 6.58 0.83
CA VAL A 704 47.58 5.17 1.18
C VAL A 704 46.58 4.28 0.45
N LEU A 705 45.29 4.64 0.51
CA LEU A 705 44.23 3.91 -0.20
C LEU A 705 44.46 3.88 -1.70
N SER A 706 44.81 5.01 -2.34
CA SER A 706 45.06 5.07 -3.78
C SER A 706 46.18 4.11 -4.22
N ARG A 707 47.25 3.96 -3.43
CA ARG A 707 48.36 3.04 -3.72
C ARG A 707 47.97 1.57 -3.65
N ILE A 708 47.04 1.21 -2.78
CA ILE A 708 46.55 -0.17 -2.60
C ILE A 708 45.46 -0.50 -3.62
N LEU A 709 44.58 0.45 -3.92
CA LEU A 709 43.48 0.25 -4.85
C LEU A 709 43.96 0.07 -6.29
N LEU A 710 45.02 0.76 -6.71
CA LEU A 710 45.47 0.73 -8.11
C LEU A 710 45.90 -0.68 -8.58
N PRO A 711 46.76 -1.44 -7.88
CA PRO A 711 47.10 -2.82 -8.26
C PRO A 711 45.88 -3.76 -8.24
N ILE A 712 44.98 -3.59 -7.28
CA ILE A 712 43.76 -4.41 -7.17
C ILE A 712 42.83 -4.13 -8.36
N LEU A 713 42.64 -2.86 -8.74
CA LEU A 713 41.86 -2.47 -9.91
C LEU A 713 42.46 -3.05 -11.19
N GLN A 714 43.79 -2.97 -11.37
CA GLN A 714 44.48 -3.52 -12.53
C GLN A 714 44.32 -5.05 -12.66
N ALA A 715 44.35 -5.78 -11.54
CA ALA A 715 44.15 -7.22 -11.54
C ALA A 715 42.70 -7.65 -11.86
N HIS A 716 41.72 -6.73 -11.74
CA HIS A 716 40.29 -7.03 -11.87
C HIS A 716 39.61 -6.32 -13.05
N ILE A 717 40.36 -5.76 -14.01
CA ILE A 717 39.78 -5.05 -15.17
C ILE A 717 38.82 -5.94 -15.96
N TYR A 718 39.19 -7.21 -16.16
CA TYR A 718 38.43 -8.16 -16.99
C TYR A 718 37.76 -9.29 -16.19
N VAL A 719 37.71 -9.16 -14.87
CA VAL A 719 37.09 -10.17 -14.00
C VAL A 719 35.65 -9.75 -13.76
N ALA A 720 34.74 -10.27 -14.58
CA ALA A 720 33.32 -9.99 -14.47
C ALA A 720 32.53 -11.27 -14.14
N PRO A 721 31.85 -11.35 -12.98
CA PRO A 721 30.93 -12.43 -12.66
C PRO A 721 29.58 -12.10 -13.31
N PHE A 722 29.31 -12.62 -14.51
CA PHE A 722 27.99 -12.49 -15.12
C PHE A 722 27.15 -13.71 -14.76
N CYS A 723 26.05 -13.49 -14.04
CA CYS A 723 25.08 -14.53 -13.71
C CYS A 723 23.73 -14.16 -14.32
N LEU A 724 23.02 -15.14 -14.89
CA LEU A 724 21.66 -14.93 -15.37
C LEU A 724 20.75 -14.54 -14.20
N PRO A 725 20.12 -13.36 -14.23
CA PRO A 725 19.26 -12.96 -13.14
C PRO A 725 17.92 -13.67 -13.23
N ALA A 726 17.56 -14.35 -12.14
CA ALA A 726 16.43 -15.27 -12.17
C ALA A 726 15.07 -14.55 -12.06
N LYS A 727 14.99 -13.42 -11.32
CA LYS A 727 13.71 -12.75 -10.96
C LYS A 727 13.82 -11.24 -10.69
N ALA A 728 14.84 -10.57 -11.24
CA ALA A 728 15.02 -9.14 -11.00
C ALA A 728 13.88 -8.31 -11.61
N PHE A 729 13.49 -7.23 -10.94
CA PHE A 729 12.51 -6.27 -11.45
C PHE A 729 13.14 -4.89 -11.59
N LYS A 730 13.08 -4.33 -12.78
CA LYS A 730 13.48 -2.94 -13.04
C LYS A 730 12.31 -2.00 -12.79
N VAL A 731 12.58 -0.90 -12.11
CA VAL A 731 11.63 0.21 -11.97
C VAL A 731 11.36 0.85 -13.32
N ASN A 732 10.08 1.02 -13.65
CA ASN A 732 9.64 1.73 -14.84
C ASN A 732 8.55 2.73 -14.45
N ALA A 733 8.53 3.88 -15.09
CA ALA A 733 7.52 4.90 -14.84
C ALA A 733 6.99 5.46 -16.15
N GLU A 734 5.68 5.69 -16.20
CA GLU A 734 4.99 6.30 -17.31
C GLU A 734 4.12 7.45 -16.80
N ILE A 735 4.29 8.64 -17.37
CA ILE A 735 3.44 9.79 -17.08
C ILE A 735 2.27 9.73 -18.06
N LEU A 736 1.05 9.60 -17.52
CA LEU A 736 -0.19 9.53 -18.28
C LEU A 736 -0.77 10.93 -18.53
N GLU A 737 -0.75 11.77 -17.50
CA GLU A 737 -1.11 13.19 -17.57
C GLU A 737 -0.01 14.01 -16.91
N PRO A 738 0.46 15.10 -17.52
CA PRO A 738 0.04 15.63 -18.81
C PRO A 738 0.47 14.73 -19.98
N THR A 739 -0.26 14.74 -21.09
CA THR A 739 0.10 13.96 -22.30
C THR A 739 1.28 14.57 -23.08
N GLY A 740 1.49 15.88 -22.93
CA GLY A 740 2.54 16.63 -23.64
C GLY A 740 2.20 17.01 -25.08
N GLU A 741 0.98 16.71 -25.55
CA GLU A 741 0.52 16.96 -26.93
C GLU A 741 -0.22 18.31 -27.08
N SER A 742 -0.49 19.00 -25.97
CA SER A 742 -1.26 20.25 -26.00
C SER A 742 -0.38 21.45 -26.34
N ASP A 743 -0.72 22.11 -27.46
CA ASP A 743 -0.14 23.38 -27.87
C ASP A 743 -0.76 24.60 -27.15
N ASN A 744 -1.77 24.38 -26.30
CA ASN A 744 -2.43 25.46 -25.58
C ASN A 744 -1.65 25.83 -24.30
N PRO A 745 -1.13 27.06 -24.18
CA PRO A 745 -0.31 27.43 -23.03
C PRO A 745 -1.16 27.61 -21.77
N GLN A 746 -0.75 26.98 -20.68
CA GLN A 746 -1.32 27.23 -19.35
C GLN A 746 -0.85 28.60 -18.83
N LYS A 747 -1.78 29.55 -18.76
CA LYS A 747 -1.49 30.94 -18.36
C LYS A 747 -1.69 31.11 -16.86
N PHE A 748 -0.73 31.73 -16.19
CA PHE A 748 -0.84 32.07 -14.77
C PHE A 748 -0.15 33.40 -14.49
N LEU A 749 -0.46 34.03 -13.35
CA LEU A 749 0.19 35.27 -12.94
C LEU A 749 1.60 34.98 -12.44
N ALA A 750 2.59 35.72 -12.95
CA ALA A 750 3.98 35.59 -12.51
C ALA A 750 4.10 35.86 -11.01
N GLY A 751 4.92 35.04 -10.34
CA GLY A 751 5.05 35.02 -8.88
C GLY A 751 3.96 34.25 -8.14
N PHE A 752 2.85 33.88 -8.80
CA PHE A 752 1.86 32.94 -8.26
C PHE A 752 2.19 31.50 -8.71
N VAL A 753 1.49 30.55 -8.09
CA VAL A 753 1.67 29.12 -8.34
C VAL A 753 0.62 28.64 -9.35
N LEU A 754 1.07 27.89 -10.34
CA LEU A 754 0.26 27.06 -11.22
C LEU A 754 0.34 25.61 -10.73
N GLY A 755 -0.79 24.97 -10.50
CA GLY A 755 -0.84 23.53 -10.23
C GLY A 755 -1.01 22.75 -11.53
N VAL A 756 0.03 22.04 -11.97
CA VAL A 756 -0.02 21.13 -13.12
C VAL A 756 -0.37 19.74 -12.60
N VAL A 757 -1.46 19.15 -13.08
CA VAL A 757 -1.83 17.78 -12.69
C VAL A 757 -0.82 16.80 -13.26
N LEU A 758 -0.29 15.94 -12.40
CA LEU A 758 0.59 14.83 -12.75
C LEU A 758 -0.07 13.52 -12.31
N ASP A 759 -0.33 12.64 -13.26
CA ASP A 759 -0.79 11.28 -13.04
C ASP A 759 0.19 10.32 -13.71
N ALA A 760 0.78 9.43 -12.93
CA ALA A 760 1.81 8.52 -13.42
C ALA A 760 1.66 7.13 -12.80
N GLU A 761 1.89 6.10 -13.63
CA GLU A 761 1.99 4.71 -13.21
C GLU A 761 3.49 4.36 -13.03
N ILE A 762 3.82 3.74 -11.90
CA ILE A 762 5.18 3.37 -11.53
C ILE A 762 5.20 1.90 -11.16
N GLN A 763 5.93 1.09 -11.91
CA GLN A 763 6.09 -0.34 -11.69
C GLN A 763 7.37 -0.62 -10.92
N CYS A 764 7.35 -1.62 -10.04
CA CYS A 764 8.53 -2.15 -9.35
C CYS A 764 9.29 -1.14 -8.48
N LEU A 765 8.60 -0.14 -7.92
CA LEU A 765 9.21 0.88 -7.06
C LEU A 765 9.57 0.30 -5.68
N ALA A 766 10.85 0.02 -5.44
CA ALA A 766 11.32 -0.51 -4.16
C ALA A 766 11.56 0.55 -3.08
N HIS A 767 11.97 1.75 -3.50
CA HIS A 767 12.41 2.84 -2.60
C HIS A 767 11.60 4.13 -2.86
N PRO A 768 10.34 4.21 -2.40
CA PRO A 768 9.51 5.39 -2.60
C PRO A 768 10.09 6.65 -1.94
N GLU A 769 10.94 6.51 -0.91
CA GLU A 769 11.61 7.61 -0.23
C GLU A 769 12.52 8.45 -1.13
N TYR A 770 13.04 7.87 -2.21
CA TYR A 770 13.92 8.54 -3.18
C TYR A 770 13.15 9.14 -4.36
N LEU A 771 11.86 8.84 -4.51
CA LEU A 771 11.06 9.34 -5.63
C LEU A 771 10.93 10.86 -5.58
N ARG A 772 11.24 11.53 -6.69
CA ARG A 772 11.04 12.97 -6.88
C ARG A 772 10.35 13.24 -8.22
N VAL A 773 9.59 14.33 -8.26
CA VAL A 773 9.14 14.94 -9.51
C VAL A 773 10.15 16.01 -9.88
N ARG A 774 10.81 15.86 -11.03
CA ARG A 774 11.74 16.85 -11.57
C ARG A 774 10.99 17.80 -12.48
N VAL A 775 11.12 19.10 -12.22
CA VAL A 775 10.65 20.18 -13.10
C VAL A 775 11.86 20.92 -13.64
N LYS A 776 12.10 20.83 -14.95
CA LYS A 776 13.17 21.56 -15.61
C LYS A 776 12.60 22.74 -16.41
N TYR A 777 13.13 23.91 -16.15
CA TYR A 777 12.70 25.17 -16.75
C TYR A 777 13.55 25.52 -17.99
N PRO A 778 13.08 26.45 -18.85
CA PRO A 778 13.81 26.87 -20.05
C PRO A 778 15.18 27.49 -19.79
N ASP A 779 15.39 28.04 -18.59
CA ASP A 779 16.66 28.61 -18.13
C ASP A 779 17.66 27.53 -17.64
N LEU A 780 17.35 26.25 -17.86
CA LEU A 780 18.09 25.06 -17.43
C LEU A 780 18.07 24.81 -15.92
N ASN A 781 17.40 25.64 -15.12
CA ASN A 781 17.21 25.35 -13.71
C ASN A 781 16.27 24.15 -13.55
N ALA A 782 16.61 23.25 -12.62
CA ALA A 782 15.79 22.10 -12.28
C ALA A 782 15.39 22.15 -10.81
N GLN A 783 14.14 21.84 -10.52
CA GLN A 783 13.60 21.69 -9.18
C GLN A 783 13.22 20.23 -8.96
N LEU A 784 13.61 19.68 -7.81
CA LEU A 784 13.20 18.35 -7.36
C LEU A 784 12.14 18.49 -6.28
N ILE A 785 10.94 18.02 -6.57
CA ILE A 785 9.79 18.11 -5.68
C ILE A 785 9.55 16.74 -5.05
N ILE A 786 9.39 16.73 -3.73
CA ILE A 786 9.01 15.53 -2.99
C ILE A 786 7.49 15.35 -3.12
N PRO A 787 7.00 14.25 -3.70
CA PRO A 787 5.56 13.98 -3.75
C PRO A 787 5.01 13.76 -2.33
N GLN A 788 3.74 14.12 -2.11
CA GLN A 788 3.09 13.79 -0.84
C GLN A 788 2.89 12.27 -0.74
N GLU A 789 3.10 11.71 0.45
CA GLU A 789 2.98 10.27 0.68
C GLU A 789 1.56 9.76 0.40
N SER A 790 0.54 10.53 0.74
CA SER A 790 -0.88 10.23 0.48
C SER A 790 -1.24 10.15 -1.01
N HIS A 791 -0.44 10.78 -1.88
CA HIS A 791 -0.67 10.82 -3.33
C HIS A 791 -0.11 9.59 -4.07
N LEU A 792 0.79 8.83 -3.42
CA LEU A 792 1.36 7.60 -3.97
C LEU A 792 0.55 6.41 -3.47
N LYS A 793 -0.33 5.88 -4.32
CA LYS A 793 -1.21 4.76 -3.97
C LYS A 793 -0.72 3.48 -4.63
N THR A 794 -0.70 2.38 -3.87
CA THR A 794 -0.48 1.04 -4.44
C THR A 794 -1.76 0.61 -5.17
N ILE A 795 -1.63 0.25 -6.44
CA ILE A 795 -2.72 -0.28 -7.24
C ILE A 795 -3.02 -1.69 -6.72
N LYS A 796 -4.17 -1.87 -6.07
CA LYS A 796 -4.65 -3.20 -5.64
C LYS A 796 -5.04 -3.98 -6.89
N GLN A 797 -4.23 -4.93 -7.32
CA GLN A 797 -4.63 -5.92 -8.30
C GLN A 797 -5.60 -6.88 -7.61
N TYR A 798 -6.91 -6.72 -7.85
CA TYR A 798 -7.87 -7.75 -7.49
C TYR A 798 -7.57 -8.94 -8.38
N ALA A 799 -7.07 -10.03 -7.78
CA ALA A 799 -6.76 -11.25 -8.50
C ALA A 799 -7.98 -11.68 -9.31
N GLN A 800 -7.90 -11.54 -10.64
CA GLN A 800 -8.83 -12.23 -11.53
C GLN A 800 -8.46 -13.71 -11.45
N SER A 801 -9.23 -14.45 -10.65
CA SER A 801 -9.17 -15.91 -10.48
C SER A 801 -7.87 -16.47 -9.90
N GLU A 802 -8.01 -17.19 -8.78
CA GLU A 802 -6.99 -17.96 -8.07
C GLU A 802 -6.53 -19.22 -8.85
N LEU A 803 -6.31 -19.14 -10.17
CA LEU A 803 -5.99 -20.31 -10.99
C LEU A 803 -4.53 -20.40 -11.44
N ASN A 804 -3.66 -19.45 -11.10
CA ASN A 804 -2.24 -19.51 -11.44
C ASN A 804 -1.35 -19.14 -10.25
N GLU A 805 -0.94 -20.14 -9.46
CA GLU A 805 -0.03 -20.02 -8.29
C GLU A 805 1.40 -19.52 -8.62
N ASN A 806 1.69 -19.16 -9.88
CA ASN A 806 3.03 -18.75 -10.33
C ASN A 806 3.13 -17.29 -10.82
N ILE A 807 2.07 -16.47 -10.68
CA ILE A 807 2.15 -15.05 -11.05
C ILE A 807 2.82 -14.29 -9.89
N THR A 808 4.11 -13.97 -10.03
CA THR A 808 4.77 -12.98 -9.18
C THR A 808 4.07 -11.63 -9.39
N VAL A 809 3.23 -11.24 -8.43
CA VAL A 809 2.53 -9.95 -8.43
C VAL A 809 3.57 -8.83 -8.39
N VAL A 810 3.66 -8.08 -9.48
CA VAL A 810 4.53 -6.91 -9.58
C VAL A 810 3.85 -5.76 -8.83
N PRO A 811 4.52 -5.11 -7.86
CA PRO A 811 3.94 -3.96 -7.19
C PRO A 811 3.84 -2.79 -8.17
N GLU A 812 2.61 -2.35 -8.42
CA GLU A 812 2.31 -1.18 -9.22
C GLU A 812 1.81 -0.06 -8.31
N HIS A 813 2.37 1.12 -8.51
CA HIS A 813 1.99 2.34 -7.81
C HIS A 813 1.42 3.34 -8.81
N ARG A 814 0.48 4.16 -8.36
CA ARG A 814 0.01 5.33 -9.09
C ARG A 814 0.33 6.56 -8.26
N LEU A 815 1.06 7.49 -8.86
CA LEU A 815 1.31 8.80 -8.28
C LEU A 815 0.37 9.81 -8.93
N ARG A 816 -0.56 10.35 -8.14
CA ARG A 816 -1.46 11.41 -8.59
C ARG A 816 -1.28 12.65 -7.74
N THR A 817 -0.63 13.68 -8.28
CA THR A 817 -0.28 14.88 -7.53
C THR A 817 -0.45 16.15 -8.37
N SER A 818 -0.58 17.31 -7.71
CA SER A 818 -0.47 18.60 -8.39
C SER A 818 0.97 19.12 -8.24
N VAL A 819 1.67 19.25 -9.36
CA VAL A 819 3.02 19.80 -9.45
C VAL A 819 2.92 21.32 -9.44
N LEU A 820 3.44 21.93 -8.37
CA LEU A 820 3.37 23.37 -8.17
C LEU A 820 4.52 24.05 -8.92
N VAL A 821 4.17 24.83 -9.94
CA VAL A 821 5.10 25.58 -10.78
C VAL A 821 4.95 27.07 -10.50
N SER A 822 6.05 27.77 -10.25
CA SER A 822 6.05 29.22 -10.08
C SER A 822 7.28 29.82 -10.74
N HIS A 823 7.08 30.90 -11.50
CA HIS A 823 8.17 31.59 -12.17
C HIS A 823 7.87 33.09 -12.32
N GLN A 824 8.94 33.86 -12.52
CA GLN A 824 8.88 35.24 -12.99
C GLN A 824 8.31 35.35 -14.41
N VAL A 825 7.93 36.57 -14.80
CA VAL A 825 7.31 36.87 -16.11
C VAL A 825 8.16 36.35 -17.26
N TRP A 826 7.52 35.67 -18.22
CA TRP A 826 8.14 35.33 -19.50
C TRP A 826 7.59 36.19 -20.63
N THR A 827 8.45 36.51 -21.59
CA THR A 827 8.07 37.22 -22.82
C THR A 827 7.21 36.34 -23.71
N GLU A 828 7.53 35.06 -23.80
CA GLU A 828 6.86 34.06 -24.63
C GLU A 828 6.44 32.84 -23.81
N SER A 829 5.46 32.09 -24.30
CA SER A 829 5.12 30.79 -23.72
C SER A 829 6.23 29.81 -24.04
N SER A 830 6.66 29.02 -23.06
CA SER A 830 7.73 28.03 -23.26
C SER A 830 7.39 26.73 -22.55
N HIS A 831 8.04 25.65 -22.97
CA HIS A 831 7.87 24.34 -22.36
C HIS A 831 8.69 24.23 -21.08
N ILE A 832 8.06 23.71 -20.03
CA ILE A 832 8.75 23.07 -18.91
C ILE A 832 8.79 21.56 -19.15
N GLU A 833 9.81 20.88 -18.66
CA GLU A 833 9.92 19.42 -18.74
C GLU A 833 9.63 18.81 -17.37
N LEU A 834 8.65 17.92 -17.31
CA LEU A 834 8.28 17.13 -16.13
C LEU A 834 8.79 15.71 -16.30
N SER A 835 9.53 15.19 -15.30
CA SER A 835 9.94 13.79 -15.28
C SER A 835 9.91 13.21 -13.87
N LEU A 836 9.84 11.89 -13.78
CA LEU A 836 10.00 11.16 -12.53
C LEU A 836 11.44 10.67 -12.41
N VAL A 837 12.02 10.88 -11.23
CA VAL A 837 13.42 10.55 -10.95
C VAL A 837 13.57 9.95 -9.55
N LEU A 838 14.66 9.21 -9.33
CA LEU A 838 15.13 8.86 -7.99
C LEU A 838 16.29 9.77 -7.62
N ASP A 839 16.17 10.46 -6.50
CA ASP A 839 17.25 11.24 -5.89
C ASP A 839 17.94 10.41 -4.81
N VAL A 840 19.14 9.91 -5.14
CA VAL A 840 19.96 9.08 -4.25
C VAL A 840 21.10 9.86 -3.61
N THR A 841 21.00 11.19 -3.56
CA THR A 841 22.05 12.06 -2.99
C THR A 841 22.26 11.77 -1.50
N GLU A 842 21.19 11.61 -0.73
CA GLU A 842 21.30 11.36 0.72
C GLU A 842 21.95 10.03 1.11
N PRO A 843 21.58 8.87 0.51
CA PRO A 843 22.20 7.60 0.87
C PRO A 843 23.64 7.45 0.35
N GLU A 844 24.02 8.16 -0.73
CA GLU A 844 25.34 8.02 -1.37
C GLU A 844 26.33 9.14 -1.00
N VAL A 845 25.85 10.27 -0.47
CA VAL A 845 26.69 11.42 -0.13
C VAL A 845 26.41 11.86 1.32
N PRO A 846 27.30 11.53 2.27
CA PRO A 846 27.23 12.04 3.64
C PRO A 846 27.11 13.57 3.65
N SER A 847 26.37 14.15 4.61
CA SER A 847 26.10 15.61 4.68
C SER A 847 27.36 16.49 4.63
N ALA A 848 28.51 15.98 5.04
CA ALA A 848 29.81 16.64 4.96
C ALA A 848 30.34 16.83 3.52
N LEU A 849 29.89 16.00 2.56
CA LEU A 849 30.28 16.01 1.15
C LEU A 849 29.32 16.79 0.24
N LYS A 850 28.14 17.23 0.72
CA LYS A 850 27.13 17.97 -0.08
C LYS A 850 27.64 19.30 -0.68
N ARG A 851 28.79 19.84 -0.22
CA ARG A 851 29.43 21.07 -0.75
C ARG A 851 30.62 20.81 -1.68
N TRP A 852 30.91 19.56 -2.00
CA TRP A 852 32.08 19.20 -2.79
C TRP A 852 31.84 19.52 -4.28
N ARG A 853 32.51 20.55 -4.81
CA ARG A 853 32.31 21.11 -6.16
C ARG A 853 32.70 20.20 -7.34
N GLY A 854 33.12 18.96 -7.10
CA GLY A 854 33.58 18.07 -8.16
C GLY A 854 32.49 17.17 -8.76
N PHE A 855 31.26 17.21 -8.26
CA PHE A 855 30.10 16.54 -8.87
C PHE A 855 29.12 17.56 -9.45
N SER A 856 28.53 17.23 -10.60
CA SER A 856 27.26 17.84 -11.00
C SER A 856 26.15 17.28 -10.09
N GLU A 857 25.24 18.13 -9.61
CA GLU A 857 24.06 17.70 -8.84
C GLU A 857 23.24 16.63 -9.59
N ASP A 858 23.27 16.68 -10.93
CA ASP A 858 22.62 15.68 -11.80
C ASP A 858 23.24 14.28 -11.74
N SER A 859 24.44 14.10 -11.18
CA SER A 859 25.11 12.79 -11.17
C SER A 859 24.50 11.78 -10.19
N PHE A 860 23.67 12.24 -9.24
CA PHE A 860 22.97 11.40 -8.26
C PHE A 860 21.46 11.28 -8.54
N ILE A 861 21.02 11.77 -9.69
CA ILE A 861 19.63 11.73 -10.13
C ILE A 861 19.48 10.62 -11.16
N ILE A 862 18.59 9.66 -10.91
CA ILE A 862 18.29 8.55 -11.83
C ILE A 862 16.95 8.82 -12.50
N GLU A 863 16.93 8.97 -13.82
CA GLU A 863 15.70 9.19 -14.58
C GLU A 863 14.90 7.88 -14.72
N LEU A 864 13.60 7.94 -14.39
CA LEU A 864 12.69 6.80 -14.46
C LEU A 864 11.87 6.78 -15.76
N CYS A 865 11.63 7.95 -16.35
CA CYS A 865 10.81 8.11 -17.55
C CYS A 865 11.36 9.22 -18.45
N LYS A 866 10.90 9.24 -19.70
CA LYS A 866 11.17 10.35 -20.62
C LYS A 866 10.45 11.60 -20.13
N PRO A 867 11.07 12.79 -20.16
CA PRO A 867 10.41 14.02 -19.75
C PRO A 867 9.24 14.38 -20.66
N VAL A 868 8.12 14.77 -20.05
CA VAL A 868 6.93 15.30 -20.73
C VAL A 868 6.99 16.82 -20.76
N ARG A 869 6.69 17.41 -21.92
CA ARG A 869 6.72 18.87 -22.10
C ARG A 869 5.37 19.49 -21.82
N VAL A 870 5.33 20.52 -20.98
CA VAL A 870 4.10 21.28 -20.69
C VAL A 870 4.31 22.73 -21.09
N LEU A 871 3.46 23.24 -21.97
CA LEU A 871 3.54 24.63 -22.39
C LEU A 871 2.92 25.56 -21.33
N VAL A 872 3.72 26.46 -20.77
CA VAL A 872 3.29 27.39 -19.71
C VAL A 872 3.61 28.84 -20.08
N SER A 873 2.85 29.79 -19.50
CA SER A 873 2.98 31.22 -19.79
C SER A 873 2.76 32.08 -18.53
N PRO A 874 3.83 32.37 -17.76
CA PRO A 874 3.79 33.30 -16.64
C PRO A 874 3.60 34.74 -17.15
N LYS A 875 2.43 35.33 -16.90
CA LYS A 875 2.06 36.67 -17.36
C LYS A 875 2.27 37.73 -16.27
N PRO A 876 2.64 38.96 -16.64
CA PRO A 876 2.76 40.04 -15.67
C PRO A 876 1.42 40.32 -15.01
N ILE A 877 1.46 40.73 -13.75
CA ILE A 877 0.29 41.27 -13.05
C ILE A 877 -0.14 42.51 -13.85
N LYS A 878 -1.32 42.43 -14.48
CA LYS A 878 -1.96 43.62 -15.05
C LYS A 878 -2.31 44.53 -13.87
N ARG A 879 -1.42 45.46 -13.53
CA ARG A 879 -1.80 46.62 -12.71
C ARG A 879 -2.82 47.39 -13.53
N GLY A 880 -4.08 47.31 -13.11
CA GLY A 880 -5.14 48.13 -13.67
C GLY A 880 -4.80 49.60 -13.49
N ILE A 881 -5.09 50.35 -14.56
CA ILE A 881 -5.33 51.79 -14.60
C ILE A 881 -6.34 52.18 -13.52
#